data_AF-A0A497MVH1-F1
#
_entry.id   AF-A0A497MVH1-F1
#
_cell.length_a   1.000
_cell.length_b   1.000
_cell.length_c   1.000
_cell.angle_alpha   90.00
_cell.angle_beta   90.00
_cell.angle_gamma   90.00
#
_symmetry.space_group_name_H-M   'P 1'
#
loop_
_entity.id
_entity.type
_entity.pdbx_description
1 polymer ?
#
loop_
_entity_poly.entity_id
_entity_poly.type
_entity_poly.pdbx_seq_one_letter_code
_entity_poly.pdbx_strand_id
1 'polypeptide(L)'
;MRQRKILSTFMISTLVLLTTLGVVLHNNTIVPEVAAISSFNVVVSPVSQTVDYAVNQFAWYNVLVQSVDGFIGDVTLNASITAGPDDEVSLSFPGGSTVTVPLDGQAFTYLRATIGSPADVPMGVYNIRVRGFASTQSSNPGWVNDANIELRVIQHDPDIGDFRLSSTPGTVVDLVPGGMGNIQINVQAFKTAGSITVSLLTAASSPSEITAEFDPFVVTVDAYTIEDSLLLIKTTELTPAGNYTLVITGTSDALSYGLPQRVHTWAITVRVSGFYVTPNPAVKSIIAGNTTNIQIGVQSIGTFSSSVTLTASNVPIGMTAVFNAASVIPAQGSLATSILTFDSDPTLAHGTYYLNLRGTSGWLISDHVLAITVGNFNLTVTPLVKTVEQGGNTTFVVEAITMSDFTAVMTLDLIGAPAGIEWEFDPSIICIAPTGGCPPNSPGMSNLNINVSSNAPVGTYPMWVEGTVDGEKRHYDITLIIIAPQDFLMQITPTTADVRNGSSTSFTITIYSLNDFTGDVDLSVSVPVASGITGSLSPSTVPIPAGGSATSMLMITTAPTAPAGQGSISVTGTSDSLSKEVTVTLTVSPTAGLPCIIATAAYGSEIAPEVYFLRFFRDNSIQTSFAGSQFMNVFNAWYYSFSPTVAEHVKNNMVFRNVVQAAVYPLLASLYVAQWSYSGLSFAPELAVVVAGLVASSLIGVIYFAPITLLVVRVARRKQIRIGDINKPLMIAWISSIALIVIAEIAMQPALMMAGTAAFVLSTIIVATKMTVTQAQRYLPK
;
A
#
# COMPACT_ATOMS: atom_id res chain seq x y z
N MET A 1 48.16 2.71 36.77
CA MET A 1 46.79 2.98 37.28
C MET A 1 46.86 4.18 38.22
N ARG A 2 45.84 5.07 38.22
CA ARG A 2 45.79 6.38 38.91
C ARG A 2 46.73 7.47 38.36
N GLN A 3 46.45 7.94 37.14
CA GLN A 3 46.61 9.37 36.77
C GLN A 3 46.13 9.74 35.35
N ARG A 4 45.62 8.80 34.54
CA ARG A 4 44.98 9.07 33.24
C ARG A 4 43.44 9.09 33.24
N LYS A 5 42.82 9.36 34.39
CA LYS A 5 41.35 9.44 34.55
C LYS A 5 40.79 10.85 34.80
N ILE A 6 41.63 11.90 34.73
CA ILE A 6 41.21 13.29 35.03
C ILE A 6 41.05 14.15 33.75
N LEU A 7 41.67 13.78 32.62
CA LEU A 7 41.48 14.50 31.35
C LEU A 7 40.22 14.08 30.55
N SER A 8 39.67 12.89 30.82
CA SER A 8 38.46 12.40 30.15
C SER A 8 37.18 13.02 30.73
N THR A 9 37.19 13.43 32.00
CA THR A 9 36.03 14.05 32.66
C THR A 9 35.88 15.53 32.31
N PHE A 10 36.97 16.22 31.93
CA PHE A 10 36.94 17.63 31.52
C PHE A 10 36.46 17.84 30.07
N MET A 11 36.69 16.87 29.18
CA MET A 11 36.16 16.92 27.80
C MET A 11 34.69 16.53 27.70
N ILE A 12 34.15 15.74 28.65
CA ILE A 12 32.72 15.44 28.70
C ILE A 12 31.93 16.65 29.26
N SER A 13 32.50 17.42 30.19
CA SER A 13 31.83 18.61 30.74
C SER A 13 31.80 19.80 29.79
N THR A 14 32.73 19.90 28.83
CA THR A 14 32.72 20.95 27.80
C THR A 14 31.84 20.59 26.60
N LEU A 15 31.71 19.29 26.27
CA LEU A 15 30.80 18.83 25.22
C LEU A 15 29.33 18.87 25.68
N VAL A 16 29.05 18.59 26.96
CA VAL A 16 27.71 18.77 27.55
C VAL A 16 27.34 20.25 27.64
N LEU A 17 28.31 21.14 27.94
CA LEU A 17 28.08 22.59 27.97
C LEU A 17 27.90 23.20 26.56
N LEU A 18 28.53 22.65 25.51
CA LEU A 18 28.26 23.07 24.13
C LEU A 18 26.97 22.48 23.54
N THR A 19 26.50 21.32 24.03
CA THR A 19 25.15 20.83 23.68
C THR A 19 24.05 21.58 24.42
N THR A 20 24.31 22.13 25.62
CA THR A 20 23.34 23.00 26.30
C THR A 20 23.39 24.45 25.84
N LEU A 21 24.52 24.95 25.31
CA LEU A 21 24.58 26.27 24.68
C LEU A 21 24.16 26.28 23.20
N GLY A 22 24.28 25.16 22.49
CA GLY A 22 23.77 24.99 21.11
C GLY A 22 22.25 24.81 21.02
N VAL A 23 21.58 24.53 22.14
CA VAL A 23 20.11 24.48 22.27
C VAL A 23 19.53 25.83 22.72
N VAL A 24 20.38 26.83 23.01
CA VAL A 24 19.97 28.19 23.44
C VAL A 24 20.06 29.22 22.29
N LEU A 25 20.56 28.85 21.11
CA LEU A 25 20.76 29.80 19.99
C LEU A 25 20.44 29.19 18.60
N HIS A 26 19.27 28.56 18.43
CA HIS A 26 18.55 28.61 17.14
C HIS A 26 17.11 28.11 17.27
N ASN A 27 16.17 28.94 16.80
CA ASN A 27 14.83 28.60 16.36
C ASN A 27 14.03 27.60 17.21
N ASN A 28 13.39 28.15 18.23
CA ASN A 28 11.96 27.93 18.38
C ASN A 28 11.31 29.30 18.50
N THR A 29 11.17 29.97 17.36
CA THR A 29 10.09 30.92 17.12
C THR A 29 8.79 30.15 17.22
N ILE A 30 8.36 29.90 18.45
CA ILE A 30 6.99 29.53 18.74
C ILE A 30 6.22 30.81 18.44
N VAL A 31 5.68 30.86 17.23
CA VAL A 31 4.46 31.61 16.96
C VAL A 31 3.53 31.30 18.12
N PRO A 32 3.01 32.29 18.88
CA PRO A 32 1.82 32.00 19.63
C PRO A 32 0.75 31.73 18.57
N GLU A 33 0.56 30.45 18.26
CA GLU A 33 -0.79 29.94 18.10
C GLU A 33 -1.56 30.58 19.27
N VAL A 34 -2.75 31.13 19.03
CA VAL A 34 -3.63 31.54 20.13
C VAL A 34 -4.15 30.27 20.83
N ALA A 35 -3.24 29.39 21.25
CA ALA A 35 -3.39 28.55 22.40
C ALA A 35 -3.42 29.53 23.56
N ALA A 36 -4.62 29.75 24.09
CA ALA A 36 -4.87 30.52 25.30
C ALA A 36 -3.75 30.26 26.30
N ILE A 37 -2.83 31.22 26.45
CA ILE A 37 -1.79 31.13 27.47
C ILE A 37 -2.50 31.30 28.81
N SER A 38 -2.33 30.30 29.67
CA SER A 38 -3.45 29.73 30.40
C SER A 38 -3.36 29.95 31.91
N SER A 39 -3.10 31.16 32.39
CA SER A 39 -3.23 31.41 33.83
C SER A 39 -3.49 32.89 34.17
N PHE A 40 -4.10 33.11 35.33
CA PHE A 40 -4.26 34.43 35.93
C PHE A 40 -4.01 34.29 37.43
N ASN A 41 -3.63 35.37 38.08
CA ASN A 41 -3.52 35.45 39.54
C ASN A 41 -4.72 36.19 40.11
N VAL A 42 -5.18 35.71 41.27
CA VAL A 42 -6.13 36.44 42.12
C VAL A 42 -5.34 36.90 43.34
N VAL A 43 -5.42 38.18 43.67
CA VAL A 43 -4.77 38.75 44.85
C VAL A 43 -5.79 39.60 45.60
N VAL A 44 -5.89 39.42 46.92
CA VAL A 44 -6.78 40.23 47.78
C VAL A 44 -5.93 41.16 48.63
N SER A 45 -6.32 42.44 48.68
CA SER A 45 -5.67 43.45 49.51
C SER A 45 -6.72 44.29 50.25
N PRO A 46 -6.64 44.44 51.58
CA PRO A 46 -5.60 43.91 52.48
C PRO A 46 -5.83 42.41 52.76
N VAL A 47 -4.79 41.67 53.15
CA VAL A 47 -4.89 40.22 53.43
C VAL A 47 -5.61 39.90 54.74
N SER A 48 -5.94 40.91 55.54
CA SER A 48 -6.78 40.80 56.74
C SER A 48 -7.60 42.08 56.96
N GLN A 49 -8.82 41.94 57.48
CA GLN A 49 -9.67 43.05 57.91
C GLN A 49 -10.35 42.76 59.24
N THR A 50 -10.73 43.83 59.95
CA THR A 50 -11.56 43.76 61.16
C THR A 50 -12.86 44.49 60.91
N VAL A 51 -14.00 43.86 61.23
CA VAL A 51 -15.33 44.46 61.11
C VAL A 51 -16.08 44.38 62.43
N ASP A 52 -16.75 45.48 62.72
CA ASP A 52 -17.62 45.64 63.87
C ASP A 52 -19.06 45.30 63.49
N TYR A 53 -19.61 44.22 64.03
CA TYR A 53 -20.92 43.74 63.61
C TYR A 53 -22.10 44.63 64.05
N ALA A 54 -21.92 45.55 65.00
CA ALA A 54 -23.01 46.42 65.45
C ALA A 54 -23.12 47.72 64.62
N VAL A 55 -21.99 48.20 64.08
CA VAL A 55 -21.94 49.47 63.33
C VAL A 55 -21.71 49.25 61.83
N ASN A 56 -20.89 48.27 61.47
CA ASN A 56 -20.50 47.99 60.10
C ASN A 56 -21.04 46.62 59.68
N GLN A 57 -22.15 46.61 58.94
CA GLN A 57 -22.74 45.38 58.40
C GLN A 57 -22.03 44.88 57.13
N PHE A 58 -20.95 45.53 56.71
CA PHE A 58 -20.26 45.24 55.45
C PHE A 58 -18.75 45.28 55.62
N ALA A 59 -18.05 44.39 54.91
CA ALA A 59 -16.62 44.44 54.67
C ALA A 59 -16.38 44.65 53.18
N TRP A 60 -15.37 45.43 52.79
CA TRP A 60 -15.05 45.66 51.38
C TRP A 60 -13.62 45.27 51.10
N TYR A 61 -13.42 44.47 50.06
CA TYR A 61 -12.12 43.94 49.69
C TYR A 61 -11.78 44.32 48.25
N ASN A 62 -10.50 44.65 48.03
CA ASN A 62 -9.98 44.84 46.68
C ASN A 62 -9.50 43.48 46.18
N VAL A 63 -10.02 43.06 45.02
CA VAL A 63 -9.59 41.84 44.35
C VAL A 63 -8.94 42.21 43.02
N LEU A 64 -7.65 41.95 42.93
CA LEU A 64 -6.88 42.06 41.70
C LEU A 64 -6.94 40.73 40.95
N VAL A 65 -7.37 40.79 39.69
CA VAL A 65 -7.19 39.72 38.71
C VAL A 65 -6.06 40.14 37.78
N GLN A 66 -4.88 39.58 38.02
CA GLN A 66 -3.70 39.87 37.21
C GLN A 66 -3.57 38.80 36.12
N SER A 67 -3.42 39.24 34.87
CA SER A 67 -3.02 38.35 33.79
C SER A 67 -1.63 37.81 34.09
N VAL A 68 -1.47 36.50 33.98
CA VAL A 68 -0.17 35.83 34.04
C VAL A 68 0.06 35.20 32.69
N ASP A 69 1.23 35.48 32.10
CA ASP A 69 1.59 34.97 30.78
C ASP A 69 0.64 35.39 29.63
N GLY A 70 -0.11 36.50 29.77
CA GLY A 70 -0.89 37.08 28.67
C GLY A 70 -2.33 36.60 28.52
N PHE A 71 -2.93 36.05 29.58
CA PHE A 71 -4.37 35.79 29.66
C PHE A 71 -5.21 37.05 29.37
N ILE A 72 -6.21 36.91 28.49
CA ILE A 72 -7.18 37.94 28.11
C ILE A 72 -8.55 37.28 28.09
N GLY A 73 -9.53 37.85 28.80
CA GLY A 73 -10.87 37.27 28.87
C GLY A 73 -11.60 37.58 30.16
N ASP A 74 -12.80 37.02 30.30
CA ASP A 74 -13.67 37.25 31.44
C ASP A 74 -13.33 36.29 32.59
N VAL A 75 -13.12 36.82 33.80
CA VAL A 75 -12.93 36.05 35.03
C VAL A 75 -14.10 36.30 35.96
N THR A 76 -14.89 35.27 36.20
CA THR A 76 -15.98 35.32 37.18
C THR A 76 -15.43 35.06 38.57
N LEU A 77 -15.65 35.98 39.50
CA LEU A 77 -15.21 35.83 40.89
C LEU A 77 -16.31 35.24 41.77
N ASN A 78 -15.91 34.30 42.62
CA ASN A 78 -16.74 33.76 43.68
C ASN A 78 -15.98 33.75 45.01
N ALA A 79 -16.66 34.05 46.10
CA ALA A 79 -16.06 34.04 47.44
C ALA A 79 -16.80 33.02 48.32
N SER A 80 -16.02 32.27 49.11
CA SER A 80 -16.55 31.28 50.04
C SER A 80 -15.82 31.33 51.36
N ILE A 81 -16.52 31.07 52.47
CA ILE A 81 -15.91 30.87 53.78
C ILE A 81 -15.23 29.50 53.79
N THR A 82 -14.00 29.44 54.30
CA THR A 82 -13.21 28.19 54.41
C THR A 82 -12.97 27.74 55.84
N ALA A 83 -13.08 28.63 56.82
CA ALA A 83 -13.12 28.30 58.25
C ALA A 83 -13.74 29.47 59.04
N GLY A 84 -14.40 29.18 60.17
CA GLY A 84 -15.00 30.17 61.07
C GLY A 84 -15.17 29.66 62.50
N PRO A 85 -15.68 30.51 63.42
CA PRO A 85 -15.84 30.17 64.83
C PRO A 85 -16.94 29.12 65.13
N ASP A 86 -17.91 28.92 64.22
CA ASP A 86 -18.90 27.83 64.20
C ASP A 86 -19.42 27.62 62.75
N ASP A 87 -19.73 26.38 62.35
CA ASP A 87 -20.06 25.95 60.97
C ASP A 87 -21.47 26.38 60.45
N GLU A 88 -22.27 27.13 61.23
CA GLU A 88 -23.69 27.41 60.92
C GLU A 88 -24.02 28.90 60.61
N VAL A 89 -23.15 29.66 59.94
CA VAL A 89 -23.47 31.06 59.57
C VAL A 89 -23.09 31.41 58.13
N SER A 90 -24.01 32.11 57.44
CA SER A 90 -23.84 32.55 56.06
C SER A 90 -23.37 34.01 55.95
N LEU A 91 -22.09 34.22 55.62
CA LEU A 91 -21.63 35.49 55.04
C LEU A 91 -22.09 35.54 53.58
N SER A 92 -22.83 36.58 53.21
CA SER A 92 -23.32 36.73 51.83
C SER A 92 -22.40 37.66 51.06
N PHE A 93 -21.84 37.16 49.97
CA PHE A 93 -21.15 37.96 48.98
C PHE A 93 -22.08 38.09 47.78
N PRO A 94 -22.21 39.26 47.15
CA PRO A 94 -22.80 39.35 45.82
C PRO A 94 -21.88 38.58 44.86
N GLY A 95 -22.14 37.28 44.71
CA GLY A 95 -21.45 36.43 43.76
C GLY A 95 -21.80 36.84 42.33
N GLY A 96 -20.85 36.69 41.40
CA GLY A 96 -21.10 36.88 39.97
C GLY A 96 -20.60 38.18 39.36
N SER A 97 -19.63 38.86 39.98
CA SER A 97 -18.92 39.95 39.29
C SER A 97 -17.97 39.35 38.25
N THR A 98 -18.22 39.64 36.98
CA THR A 98 -17.33 39.29 35.87
C THR A 98 -16.31 40.40 35.68
N VAL A 99 -15.03 40.05 35.74
CA VAL A 99 -13.91 40.95 35.48
C VAL A 99 -13.35 40.65 34.10
N THR A 100 -13.54 41.56 33.15
CA THR A 100 -12.90 41.45 31.84
C THR A 100 -11.44 41.87 31.96
N VAL A 101 -10.52 40.93 31.80
CA VAL A 101 -9.07 41.16 31.76
C VAL A 101 -8.68 41.64 30.36
N PRO A 102 -8.24 42.89 30.19
CA PRO A 102 -7.85 43.42 28.88
C PRO A 102 -6.44 42.97 28.47
N LEU A 103 -6.08 43.29 27.23
CA LEU A 103 -4.76 42.99 26.62
C LEU A 103 -3.56 43.52 27.42
N ASP A 104 -3.75 44.53 28.26
CA ASP A 104 -2.73 45.24 29.05
C ASP A 104 -2.40 44.58 30.41
N GLY A 105 -3.00 43.42 30.70
CA GLY A 105 -2.44 42.46 31.64
C GLY A 105 -2.86 42.57 33.11
N GLN A 106 -3.72 43.53 33.49
CA GLN A 106 -4.28 43.59 34.85
C GLN A 106 -5.69 44.19 34.85
N ALA A 107 -6.60 43.57 35.61
CA ALA A 107 -7.95 44.11 35.86
C ALA A 107 -8.30 43.99 37.35
N PHE A 108 -8.91 45.03 37.90
CA PHE A 108 -9.30 45.10 39.31
C PHE A 108 -10.83 45.11 39.43
N THR A 109 -11.35 44.48 40.49
CA THR A 109 -12.75 44.67 40.89
C THR A 109 -12.89 44.67 42.41
N TYR A 110 -14.03 45.14 42.89
CA TYR A 110 -14.34 45.25 44.31
C TYR A 110 -15.31 44.14 44.70
N LEU A 111 -15.01 43.40 45.76
CA LEU A 111 -15.96 42.47 46.38
C LEU A 111 -16.45 43.04 47.71
N ARG A 112 -17.78 43.14 47.84
CA ARG A 112 -18.45 43.44 49.11
C ARG A 112 -18.78 42.14 49.82
N ALA A 113 -18.46 42.01 51.10
CA ALA A 113 -19.12 41.06 51.98
C ALA A 113 -20.23 41.77 52.75
N THR A 114 -21.40 41.17 52.76
CA THR A 114 -22.46 41.53 53.70
C THR A 114 -22.39 40.55 54.87
N ILE A 115 -22.19 41.09 56.06
CA ILE A 115 -22.33 40.39 57.32
C ILE A 115 -23.82 40.47 57.67
N GLY A 116 -24.47 39.34 57.96
CA GLY A 116 -25.92 39.25 58.19
C GLY A 116 -26.43 40.13 59.34
N SER A 117 -27.67 39.89 59.78
CA SER A 117 -28.25 40.61 60.92
C SER A 117 -27.34 40.48 62.17
N PRO A 118 -27.18 41.54 63.00
CA PRO A 118 -26.30 41.53 64.18
C PRO A 118 -26.55 40.42 65.21
N ALA A 119 -27.71 39.74 65.13
CA ALA A 119 -28.06 38.62 66.00
C ALA A 119 -27.49 37.27 65.51
N ASP A 120 -27.08 37.17 64.24
CA ASP A 120 -26.85 35.89 63.55
C ASP A 120 -25.38 35.65 63.16
N VAL A 121 -24.44 36.56 63.50
CA VAL A 121 -23.01 36.40 63.20
C VAL A 121 -22.14 36.43 64.47
N PRO A 122 -21.56 35.28 64.87
CA PRO A 122 -20.63 35.19 66.00
C PRO A 122 -19.39 36.07 65.84
N MET A 123 -18.89 36.56 66.98
CA MET A 123 -17.58 37.22 67.01
C MET A 123 -16.47 36.19 66.84
N GLY A 124 -15.44 36.54 66.08
CA GLY A 124 -14.27 35.68 65.89
C GLY A 124 -13.58 35.89 64.55
N VAL A 125 -12.72 34.95 64.17
CA VAL A 125 -11.89 35.04 62.96
C VAL A 125 -12.42 34.09 61.90
N TYR A 126 -12.63 34.61 60.70
CA TYR A 126 -13.11 33.90 59.52
C TYR A 126 -12.04 33.89 58.45
N ASN A 127 -11.72 32.72 57.92
CA ASN A 127 -10.84 32.58 56.75
C ASN A 127 -11.69 32.49 55.50
N ILE A 128 -11.56 33.48 54.63
CA ILE A 128 -12.31 33.61 53.39
C ILE A 128 -11.39 33.26 52.24
N ARG A 129 -11.90 32.49 51.28
CA ARG A 129 -11.23 32.20 50.03
C ARG A 129 -11.97 32.87 48.88
N VAL A 130 -11.26 33.65 48.10
CA VAL A 130 -11.72 34.24 46.84
C VAL A 130 -11.17 33.40 45.70
N ARG A 131 -12.07 32.88 44.86
CA ARG A 131 -11.79 32.00 43.74
C ARG A 131 -12.21 32.67 42.43
N GLY A 132 -11.29 32.76 41.48
CA GLY A 132 -11.60 33.19 40.11
C GLY A 132 -11.82 32.01 39.17
N PHE A 133 -12.75 32.16 38.24
CA PHE A 133 -13.01 31.20 37.17
C PHE A 133 -12.93 31.91 35.82
N ALA A 134 -11.94 31.58 35.00
CA ALA A 134 -11.90 32.09 33.63
C ALA A 134 -13.01 31.47 32.78
N SER A 135 -13.77 32.26 32.04
CA SER A 135 -14.66 31.74 31.00
C SER A 135 -13.89 31.63 29.69
N THR A 136 -13.66 30.39 29.24
CA THR A 136 -13.50 30.19 27.79
C THR A 136 -14.90 30.23 27.18
N GLN A 137 -15.06 30.58 25.90
CA GLN A 137 -16.35 30.47 25.20
C GLN A 137 -16.81 29.00 25.01
N SER A 138 -16.98 28.28 26.11
CA SER A 138 -17.40 26.88 26.23
C SER A 138 -17.87 26.66 27.67
N SER A 139 -18.92 25.87 27.85
CA SER A 139 -19.67 25.66 29.11
C SER A 139 -18.89 24.97 30.25
N ASN A 140 -17.55 24.89 30.18
CA ASN A 140 -16.68 24.49 31.27
C ASN A 140 -15.82 25.70 31.71
N PRO A 141 -15.83 26.11 32.99
CA PRO A 141 -14.91 27.13 33.46
C PRO A 141 -13.47 26.63 33.27
N GLY A 142 -12.62 27.49 32.73
CA GLY A 142 -11.20 27.24 32.54
C GLY A 142 -10.41 27.24 33.85
N TRP A 143 -9.18 27.74 33.80
CA TRP A 143 -8.26 27.81 34.94
C TRP A 143 -8.86 28.48 36.18
N VAL A 144 -8.39 28.05 37.35
CA VAL A 144 -8.89 28.48 38.67
C VAL A 144 -7.70 28.93 39.52
N ASN A 145 -7.82 30.09 40.15
CA ASN A 145 -6.84 30.57 41.12
C ASN A 145 -7.54 31.14 42.37
N ASP A 146 -6.89 30.98 43.52
CA ASP A 146 -7.44 31.24 44.85
C ASP A 146 -6.56 32.23 45.62
N ALA A 147 -7.18 33.15 46.35
CA ALA A 147 -6.53 33.99 47.35
C ALA A 147 -7.29 33.93 48.68
N ASN A 148 -6.56 33.97 49.79
CA ASN A 148 -7.15 33.91 51.13
C ASN A 148 -7.11 35.28 51.81
N ILE A 149 -8.11 35.51 52.66
CA ILE A 149 -8.22 36.69 53.50
C ILE A 149 -8.78 36.34 54.88
N GLU A 150 -8.22 36.96 55.92
CA GLU A 150 -8.71 36.85 57.29
C GLU A 150 -9.69 37.98 57.62
N LEU A 151 -10.95 37.67 57.94
CA LEU A 151 -11.93 38.63 58.47
C LEU A 151 -12.13 38.39 59.96
N ARG A 152 -11.84 39.40 60.78
CA ARG A 152 -12.09 39.38 62.22
C ARG A 152 -13.35 40.16 62.56
N VAL A 153 -14.37 39.49 63.07
CA VAL A 153 -15.61 40.09 63.55
C VAL A 153 -15.51 40.31 65.06
N ILE A 154 -15.71 41.55 65.52
CA ILE A 154 -15.57 41.92 66.94
C ILE A 154 -16.80 42.68 67.45
N GLN A 155 -16.97 42.70 68.78
CA GLN A 155 -17.96 43.56 69.44
C GLN A 155 -17.63 45.03 69.32
N HIS A 156 -18.65 45.84 69.06
CA HIS A 156 -18.55 47.29 69.16
C HIS A 156 -18.14 47.70 70.56
N ASP A 157 -16.94 48.28 70.66
CA ASP A 157 -16.56 49.13 71.77
C ASP A 157 -16.71 50.59 71.33
N PRO A 158 -17.82 51.25 71.70
CA PRO A 158 -18.11 52.63 71.28
C PRO A 158 -17.06 53.65 71.74
N ASP A 159 -16.31 53.34 72.79
CA ASP A 159 -15.35 54.26 73.39
C ASP A 159 -14.01 54.30 72.63
N ILE A 160 -13.73 53.26 71.82
CA ILE A 160 -12.47 53.09 71.09
C ILE A 160 -12.48 53.84 69.74
N GLY A 161 -13.65 54.08 69.13
CA GLY A 161 -13.82 54.79 67.85
C GLY A 161 -13.25 54.05 66.63
N ASP A 162 -13.88 54.20 65.45
CA ASP A 162 -13.43 53.66 64.16
C ASP A 162 -13.55 54.68 63.03
N PHE A 163 -13.02 54.41 61.83
CA PHE A 163 -13.22 55.25 60.65
C PHE A 163 -13.45 54.45 59.37
N ARG A 164 -13.97 55.09 58.32
CA ARG A 164 -14.05 54.56 56.95
C ARG A 164 -13.44 55.51 55.94
N LEU A 165 -12.94 54.94 54.85
CA LEU A 165 -12.45 55.66 53.69
C LEU A 165 -13.44 55.49 52.53
N SER A 166 -13.58 56.53 51.72
CA SER A 166 -14.30 56.50 50.44
C SER A 166 -13.71 57.54 49.49
N SER A 167 -14.16 57.59 48.24
CA SER A 167 -13.74 58.62 47.29
C SER A 167 -14.89 59.22 46.49
N THR A 168 -14.72 60.46 46.05
CA THR A 168 -15.70 61.24 45.28
C THR A 168 -15.00 61.94 44.11
N PRO A 169 -15.61 61.98 42.89
CA PRO A 169 -16.96 61.53 42.52
C PRO A 169 -17.09 60.02 42.19
N GLY A 170 -16.00 59.26 42.29
CA GLY A 170 -15.98 57.83 41.97
C GLY A 170 -14.67 57.19 42.43
N THR A 171 -14.20 56.15 41.75
CA THR A 171 -12.93 55.46 42.05
C THR A 171 -11.93 55.48 40.90
N VAL A 172 -12.23 56.15 39.80
CA VAL A 172 -11.37 56.22 38.60
C VAL A 172 -10.91 57.65 38.37
N VAL A 173 -9.61 57.82 38.13
CA VAL A 173 -8.99 59.08 37.72
C VAL A 173 -8.34 58.86 36.35
N ASP A 174 -8.87 59.50 35.32
CA ASP A 174 -8.27 59.49 33.98
C ASP A 174 -7.15 60.54 33.92
N LEU A 175 -5.95 60.10 33.56
CA LEU A 175 -4.77 60.95 33.34
C LEU A 175 -4.25 60.77 31.92
N VAL A 176 -3.40 61.68 31.48
CA VAL A 176 -2.52 61.50 30.31
C VAL A 176 -1.09 61.32 30.82
N PRO A 177 -0.16 60.70 30.06
CA PRO A 177 1.25 60.67 30.43
C PRO A 177 1.79 62.08 30.66
N GLY A 178 2.57 62.25 31.73
CA GLY A 178 3.06 63.55 32.20
C GLY A 178 1.98 64.43 32.86
N GLY A 179 0.74 63.94 32.91
CA GLY A 179 -0.41 64.65 33.43
C GLY A 179 -0.54 64.56 34.96
N MET A 180 -1.39 65.44 35.48
CA MET A 180 -1.78 65.47 36.89
C MET A 180 -3.29 65.46 37.02
N GLY A 181 -3.80 64.86 38.08
CA GLY A 181 -5.21 64.91 38.45
C GLY A 181 -5.37 64.69 39.94
N ASN A 182 -6.61 64.76 40.40
CA ASN A 182 -6.90 64.63 41.81
C ASN A 182 -8.21 63.90 42.04
N ILE A 183 -8.37 63.38 43.25
CA ILE A 183 -9.61 62.80 43.73
C ILE A 183 -9.75 63.09 45.22
N GLN A 184 -10.98 63.34 45.68
CA GLN A 184 -11.23 63.54 47.10
C GLN A 184 -11.35 62.18 47.78
N ILE A 185 -10.63 62.02 48.90
CA ILE A 185 -10.72 60.87 49.79
C ILE A 185 -11.43 61.32 51.07
N ASN A 186 -12.62 60.77 51.30
CA ASN A 186 -13.43 61.14 52.45
C ASN A 186 -13.16 60.16 53.59
N VAL A 187 -12.82 60.72 54.76
CA VAL A 187 -12.59 60.01 56.01
C VAL A 187 -13.77 60.27 56.93
N GLN A 188 -14.49 59.23 57.32
CA GLN A 188 -15.61 59.36 58.23
C GLN A 188 -15.37 58.60 59.52
N ALA A 189 -15.52 59.26 60.66
CA ALA A 189 -15.38 58.65 61.97
C ALA A 189 -16.69 58.03 62.48
N PHE A 190 -16.57 56.96 63.25
CA PHE A 190 -17.62 56.27 64.00
C PHE A 190 -17.17 56.16 65.45
N LYS A 191 -17.40 57.22 66.23
CA LYS A 191 -17.05 57.31 67.65
C LYS A 191 -18.16 58.04 68.39
N THR A 192 -18.43 57.66 69.63
CA THR A 192 -19.50 58.26 70.44
C THR A 192 -19.19 59.67 70.95
N ALA A 193 -17.91 60.02 71.15
CA ALA A 193 -17.46 61.38 71.51
C ALA A 193 -15.96 61.61 71.17
N GLY A 194 -15.58 62.86 70.91
CA GLY A 194 -14.20 63.26 70.58
C GLY A 194 -13.82 63.03 69.11
N SER A 195 -12.56 63.32 68.76
CA SER A 195 -12.03 63.16 67.41
C SER A 195 -11.17 61.89 67.26
N ILE A 196 -10.98 61.45 66.01
CA ILE A 196 -9.99 60.47 65.59
C ILE A 196 -9.04 61.15 64.61
N THR A 197 -7.74 60.93 64.79
CA THR A 197 -6.73 61.40 63.83
C THR A 197 -6.33 60.25 62.92
N VAL A 198 -6.50 60.40 61.61
CA VAL A 198 -6.18 59.39 60.60
C VAL A 198 -5.04 59.89 59.73
N SER A 199 -3.89 59.21 59.75
CA SER A 199 -2.82 59.41 58.78
C SER A 199 -3.10 58.60 57.52
N LEU A 200 -3.02 59.24 56.36
CA LEU A 200 -3.22 58.64 55.05
C LEU A 200 -1.86 58.43 54.37
N LEU A 201 -1.66 57.23 53.84
CA LEU A 201 -0.51 56.87 53.01
C LEU A 201 -1.00 56.24 51.71
N THR A 202 -0.27 56.40 50.62
CA THR A 202 -0.53 55.66 49.38
C THR A 202 0.60 54.68 49.10
N ALA A 203 0.24 53.53 48.53
CA ALA A 203 1.15 52.63 47.85
C ALA A 203 0.61 52.44 46.42
N ALA A 204 1.33 52.95 45.42
CA ALA A 204 1.01 52.66 44.03
C ALA A 204 1.42 51.22 43.70
N SER A 205 0.58 50.50 42.96
CA SER A 205 1.05 49.31 42.24
C SER A 205 2.13 49.77 41.22
N SER A 206 3.19 48.97 41.03
CA SER A 206 4.17 49.13 39.94
C SER A 206 3.49 49.55 38.63
N PRO A 207 4.04 50.49 37.83
CA PRO A 207 5.40 51.02 37.84
C PRO A 207 5.61 52.25 38.73
N SER A 208 6.88 52.51 39.08
CA SER A 208 7.37 53.61 39.95
C SER A 208 7.15 55.03 39.40
N GLU A 209 6.38 55.17 38.33
CA GLU A 209 6.23 56.38 37.54
C GLU A 209 4.93 57.14 37.85
N ILE A 210 4.09 56.60 38.74
CA ILE A 210 2.93 57.27 39.31
C ILE A 210 3.27 57.68 40.73
N THR A 211 3.18 58.97 41.00
CA THR A 211 3.35 59.54 42.34
C THR A 211 2.02 60.07 42.83
N ALA A 212 1.76 59.96 44.13
CA ALA A 212 0.54 60.47 44.72
C ALA A 212 0.78 60.98 46.14
N GLU A 213 0.21 62.14 46.44
CA GLU A 213 0.41 62.86 47.70
C GLU A 213 -0.92 63.37 48.22
N PHE A 214 -1.09 63.32 49.54
CA PHE A 214 -2.30 63.78 50.22
C PHE A 214 -2.14 65.20 50.76
N ASP A 215 -3.18 66.01 50.61
CA ASP A 215 -3.29 67.34 51.19
C ASP A 215 -4.68 67.53 51.86
N PRO A 216 -4.81 67.46 53.20
CA PRO A 216 -3.76 67.09 54.17
C PRO A 216 -3.57 65.56 54.27
N PHE A 217 -2.34 65.10 54.51
CA PHE A 217 -2.05 63.66 54.74
C PHE A 217 -2.44 63.15 56.14
N VAL A 218 -2.85 64.05 57.04
CA VAL A 218 -3.44 63.72 58.33
C VAL A 218 -4.79 64.41 58.44
N VAL A 219 -5.85 63.64 58.66
CA VAL A 219 -7.22 64.14 58.77
C VAL A 219 -7.70 63.92 60.21
N THR A 220 -8.17 64.97 60.87
CA THR A 220 -8.81 64.86 62.19
C THR A 220 -10.31 64.94 62.00
N VAL A 221 -11.03 63.90 62.41
CA VAL A 221 -12.48 63.76 62.16
C VAL A 221 -13.22 63.65 63.47
N ASP A 222 -14.23 64.50 63.67
CA ASP A 222 -15.10 64.46 64.85
C ASP A 222 -16.11 63.32 64.77
N ALA A 223 -16.61 62.88 65.92
CA ALA A 223 -17.64 61.85 66.07
C ALA A 223 -18.77 61.94 65.02
N TYR A 224 -18.91 60.90 64.20
CA TYR A 224 -19.93 60.75 63.14
C TYR A 224 -19.91 61.79 62.00
N THR A 225 -18.84 62.59 61.89
CA THR A 225 -18.64 63.55 60.79
C THR A 225 -17.79 62.97 59.67
N ILE A 226 -17.76 63.67 58.53
CA ILE A 226 -16.94 63.35 57.36
C ILE A 226 -16.01 64.53 57.13
N GLU A 227 -14.72 64.26 56.97
CA GLU A 227 -13.73 65.24 56.53
C GLU A 227 -12.94 64.65 55.36
N ASP A 228 -12.43 65.53 54.50
CA ASP A 228 -11.88 65.13 53.22
C ASP A 228 -10.37 65.43 53.15
N SER A 229 -9.64 64.60 52.43
CA SER A 229 -8.26 64.85 51.99
C SER A 229 -8.19 64.80 50.47
N LEU A 230 -7.51 65.76 49.86
CA LEU A 230 -7.29 65.76 48.42
C LEU A 230 -6.10 64.87 48.10
N LEU A 231 -6.30 63.82 47.31
CA LEU A 231 -5.20 63.04 46.76
C LEU A 231 -4.79 63.61 45.40
N LEU A 232 -3.61 64.22 45.33
CA LEU A 232 -3.00 64.68 44.09
C LEU A 232 -2.17 63.57 43.47
N ILE A 233 -2.41 63.25 42.20
CA ILE A 233 -1.78 62.16 41.46
C ILE A 233 -1.03 62.74 40.26
N LYS A 234 0.21 62.30 40.03
CA LYS A 234 1.03 62.71 38.90
C LYS A 234 1.63 61.49 38.20
N THR A 235 1.65 61.55 36.87
CA THR A 235 2.34 60.58 36.01
C THR A 235 3.56 61.25 35.36
N THR A 236 4.53 60.46 34.91
CA THR A 236 5.64 60.96 34.08
C THR A 236 5.28 60.86 32.59
N GLU A 237 6.01 61.57 31.72
CA GLU A 237 5.81 61.47 30.26
C GLU A 237 6.07 60.07 29.71
N LEU A 238 6.80 59.22 30.44
CA LEU A 238 7.11 57.84 30.08
C LEU A 238 6.08 56.83 30.61
N THR A 239 5.14 57.28 31.45
CA THR A 239 4.14 56.39 32.05
C THR A 239 3.32 55.71 30.95
N PRO A 240 3.43 54.37 30.81
CA PRO A 240 2.74 53.66 29.75
C PRO A 240 1.23 53.84 29.84
N ALA A 241 0.55 53.78 28.71
CA ALA A 241 -0.91 53.81 28.69
C ALA A 241 -1.46 52.51 29.32
N GLY A 242 -2.47 52.61 30.18
CA GLY A 242 -3.00 51.46 30.91
C GLY A 242 -3.76 51.83 32.18
N ASN A 243 -4.27 50.83 32.88
CA ASN A 243 -4.93 50.99 34.17
C ASN A 243 -3.97 50.63 35.32
N TYR A 244 -3.82 51.53 36.29
CA TYR A 244 -2.96 51.36 37.46
C TYR A 244 -3.78 51.54 38.74
N THR A 245 -3.42 50.85 39.82
CA THR A 245 -4.16 50.97 41.09
C THR A 245 -3.32 51.67 42.15
N LEU A 246 -3.92 52.65 42.83
CA LEU A 246 -3.35 53.23 44.03
C LEU A 246 -4.14 52.72 45.23
N VAL A 247 -3.44 52.01 46.11
CA VAL A 247 -3.97 51.60 47.40
C VAL A 247 -3.69 52.71 48.40
N ILE A 248 -4.74 53.20 49.02
CA ILE A 248 -4.74 54.18 50.08
C ILE A 248 -4.87 53.44 51.40
N THR A 249 -3.99 53.72 52.34
CA THR A 249 -4.02 53.18 53.69
C THR A 249 -4.23 54.31 54.68
N GLY A 250 -5.38 54.32 55.35
CA GLY A 250 -5.62 55.15 56.51
C GLY A 250 -5.22 54.39 57.77
N THR A 251 -4.53 55.06 58.69
CA THR A 251 -4.15 54.52 59.99
C THR A 251 -4.58 55.49 61.06
N SER A 252 -5.37 55.04 62.04
CA SER A 252 -5.75 55.88 63.19
C SER A 252 -4.54 56.09 64.11
N ASP A 253 -4.59 57.15 64.91
CA ASP A 253 -3.67 57.39 66.00
C ASP A 253 -3.62 56.21 67.01
N ALA A 254 -2.48 56.06 67.68
CA ALA A 254 -2.32 55.04 68.71
C ALA A 254 -3.19 55.40 69.92
N LEU A 255 -4.14 54.54 70.26
CA LEU A 255 -4.96 54.71 71.46
C LEU A 255 -4.09 54.59 72.72
N SER A 256 -4.35 55.43 73.72
CA SER A 256 -3.54 55.57 74.95
C SER A 256 -3.51 54.33 75.88
N TYR A 257 -3.98 53.16 75.43
CA TYR A 257 -4.18 51.97 76.25
C TYR A 257 -3.57 50.68 75.66
N GLY A 258 -2.62 50.77 74.72
CA GLY A 258 -1.92 49.60 74.18
C GLY A 258 -2.75 48.72 73.24
N LEU A 259 -3.84 49.28 72.70
CA LEU A 259 -4.65 48.64 71.66
C LEU A 259 -3.99 48.79 70.27
N PRO A 260 -4.21 47.83 69.35
CA PRO A 260 -3.70 47.95 67.99
C PRO A 260 -4.35 49.13 67.25
N GLN A 261 -3.56 49.86 66.45
CA GLN A 261 -4.06 50.92 65.57
C GLN A 261 -5.08 50.36 64.57
N ARG A 262 -6.14 51.11 64.29
CA ARG A 262 -7.10 50.73 63.23
C ARG A 262 -6.53 51.14 61.88
N VAL A 263 -6.52 50.19 60.96
CA VAL A 263 -6.01 50.38 59.60
C VAL A 263 -7.10 50.00 58.62
N HIS A 264 -7.45 50.93 57.74
CA HIS A 264 -8.42 50.71 56.67
C HIS A 264 -7.80 51.08 55.34
N THR A 265 -8.21 50.39 54.28
CA THR A 265 -7.70 50.65 52.93
C THR A 265 -8.81 51.00 51.96
N TRP A 266 -8.51 51.88 51.03
CA TRP A 266 -9.34 52.22 49.87
C TRP A 266 -8.50 52.10 48.60
N ALA A 267 -9.09 51.80 47.45
CA ALA A 267 -8.35 51.72 46.19
C ALA A 267 -9.01 52.54 45.11
N ILE A 268 -8.19 53.23 44.33
CA ILE A 268 -8.60 53.98 43.14
C ILE A 268 -7.83 53.48 41.92
N THR A 269 -8.44 53.55 40.75
CA THR A 269 -7.80 53.27 39.45
C THR A 269 -7.33 54.58 38.82
N VAL A 270 -6.04 54.68 38.54
CA VAL A 270 -5.46 55.70 37.67
C VAL A 270 -5.37 55.13 36.26
N ARG A 271 -6.21 55.62 35.36
CA ARG A 271 -6.22 55.21 33.95
C ARG A 271 -5.41 56.21 33.14
N VAL A 272 -4.23 55.79 32.69
CA VAL A 272 -3.37 56.61 31.83
C VAL A 272 -3.80 56.42 30.39
N SER A 273 -4.28 57.51 29.80
CA SER A 273 -4.84 57.58 28.46
C SER A 273 -3.74 57.38 27.42
N GLY A 274 -4.02 56.58 26.39
CA GLY A 274 -3.13 56.35 25.27
C GLY A 274 -3.72 55.37 24.27
N PHE A 275 -2.90 54.56 23.61
CA PHE A 275 -3.37 53.62 22.60
C PHE A 275 -2.50 52.37 22.51
N TYR A 276 -3.05 51.30 21.94
CA TYR A 276 -2.29 50.12 21.49
C TYR A 276 -2.48 49.88 20.00
N VAL A 277 -1.40 49.49 19.31
CA VAL A 277 -1.42 49.07 17.90
C VAL A 277 -1.48 47.56 17.81
N THR A 278 -2.46 46.97 17.14
CA THR A 278 -2.60 45.51 17.06
C THR A 278 -2.78 45.04 15.61
N PRO A 279 -1.86 44.22 15.04
CA PRO A 279 -2.12 43.57 13.76
C PRO A 279 -3.17 42.47 13.90
N ASN A 280 -4.08 42.35 12.94
CA ASN A 280 -5.04 41.27 12.85
C ASN A 280 -5.06 40.67 11.42
N PRO A 281 -4.50 39.47 11.21
CA PRO A 281 -3.77 38.60 12.16
C PRO A 281 -2.34 39.08 12.47
N ALA A 282 -1.72 38.55 13.53
CA ALA A 282 -0.33 38.84 13.91
C ALA A 282 0.74 38.08 13.10
N VAL A 283 0.32 37.11 12.28
CA VAL A 283 1.14 36.37 11.33
C VAL A 283 0.41 36.32 10.00
N LYS A 284 1.12 36.48 8.89
CA LYS A 284 0.54 36.41 7.54
C LYS A 284 1.52 35.80 6.54
N SER A 285 1.04 34.94 5.65
CA SER A 285 1.85 34.46 4.53
C SER A 285 1.68 35.26 3.24
N ILE A 286 2.73 35.26 2.41
CA ILE A 286 2.78 35.84 1.04
C ILE A 286 3.67 34.97 0.14
N ILE A 287 3.44 34.93 -1.18
CA ILE A 287 4.41 34.36 -2.14
C ILE A 287 5.34 35.48 -2.60
N ALA A 288 6.62 35.17 -2.77
CA ALA A 288 7.56 36.08 -3.45
C ALA A 288 6.98 36.53 -4.81
N GLY A 289 6.97 37.84 -5.07
CA GLY A 289 6.42 38.41 -6.30
C GLY A 289 4.98 38.92 -6.20
N ASN A 290 4.27 38.60 -5.11
CA ASN A 290 2.86 38.93 -4.93
C ASN A 290 2.62 40.04 -3.89
N THR A 291 1.36 40.50 -3.85
CA THR A 291 0.83 41.50 -2.93
C THR A 291 -0.10 40.87 -1.90
N THR A 292 -0.03 41.27 -0.62
CA THR A 292 -1.01 40.89 0.42
C THR A 292 -1.30 42.05 1.38
N ASN A 293 -2.42 41.96 2.11
CA ASN A 293 -2.88 43.01 3.01
C ASN A 293 -3.16 42.47 4.42
N ILE A 294 -2.94 43.30 5.44
CA ILE A 294 -3.30 43.05 6.84
C ILE A 294 -3.99 44.27 7.42
N GLN A 295 -4.99 44.05 8.27
CA GLN A 295 -5.62 45.11 9.03
C GLN A 295 -4.83 45.40 10.32
N ILE A 296 -4.46 46.66 10.52
CA ILE A 296 -3.79 47.17 11.71
C ILE A 296 -4.79 47.99 12.52
N GLY A 297 -5.09 47.54 13.73
CA GLY A 297 -5.98 48.22 14.68
C GLY A 297 -5.21 49.19 15.57
N VAL A 298 -5.84 50.30 15.92
CA VAL A 298 -5.39 51.27 16.92
C VAL A 298 -6.51 51.46 17.94
N GLN A 299 -6.34 50.87 19.11
CA GLN A 299 -7.35 50.89 20.18
C GLN A 299 -7.07 52.06 21.13
N SER A 300 -8.05 52.94 21.35
CA SER A 300 -7.97 54.01 22.34
C SER A 300 -8.15 53.48 23.78
N ILE A 301 -7.38 54.05 24.71
CA ILE A 301 -7.46 53.82 26.17
C ILE A 301 -7.80 55.13 26.89
N GLY A 302 -8.73 55.05 27.84
CA GLY A 302 -9.13 56.21 28.65
C GLY A 302 -9.80 57.28 27.80
N THR A 303 -9.24 58.50 27.84
CA THR A 303 -9.74 59.66 27.09
C THR A 303 -9.02 59.91 25.77
N PHE A 304 -8.08 59.04 25.40
CA PHE A 304 -7.23 59.25 24.25
C PHE A 304 -8.03 59.32 22.95
N SER A 305 -7.82 60.38 22.18
CA SER A 305 -8.50 60.64 20.91
C SER A 305 -7.62 61.40 19.92
N SER A 306 -6.29 61.35 20.13
CA SER A 306 -5.31 62.03 19.27
C SER A 306 -4.90 61.15 18.10
N SER A 307 -4.33 61.79 17.06
CA SER A 307 -3.78 61.11 15.90
C SER A 307 -2.60 60.20 16.29
N VAL A 308 -2.63 58.97 15.80
CA VAL A 308 -1.57 57.97 15.92
C VAL A 308 -0.94 57.78 14.55
N THR A 309 0.36 58.07 14.45
CA THR A 309 1.16 57.81 13.24
C THR A 309 1.68 56.38 13.28
N LEU A 310 1.44 55.61 12.22
CA LEU A 310 1.84 54.21 12.08
C LEU A 310 3.08 54.11 11.20
N THR A 311 4.04 53.31 11.64
CA THR A 311 5.27 53.01 10.91
C THR A 311 5.55 51.52 10.94
N ALA A 312 6.10 50.99 9.85
CA ALA A 312 6.61 49.63 9.77
C ALA A 312 8.11 49.73 9.51
N SER A 313 8.90 49.02 10.31
CA SER A 313 10.35 48.98 10.20
C SER A 313 10.85 47.53 10.21
N ASN A 314 12.13 47.34 9.88
CA ASN A 314 12.71 46.01 9.64
C ASN A 314 12.06 45.26 8.46
N VAL A 315 11.60 46.01 7.45
CA VAL A 315 11.09 45.44 6.19
C VAL A 315 12.29 44.91 5.39
N PRO A 316 12.30 43.62 4.96
CA PRO A 316 13.44 43.05 4.26
C PRO A 316 13.64 43.67 2.88
N ILE A 317 14.89 43.62 2.39
CA ILE A 317 15.21 44.02 1.01
C ILE A 317 14.42 43.12 0.05
N GLY A 318 13.70 43.71 -0.90
CA GLY A 318 12.80 42.98 -1.79
C GLY A 318 11.36 42.87 -1.26
N MET A 319 11.01 43.58 -0.18
CA MET A 319 9.62 43.74 0.27
C MET A 319 9.30 45.22 0.52
N THR A 320 8.07 45.63 0.24
CA THR A 320 7.50 46.92 0.64
C THR A 320 6.45 46.70 1.72
N ALA A 321 6.20 47.73 2.54
CA ALA A 321 5.11 47.74 3.52
C ALA A 321 4.54 49.15 3.57
N VAL A 322 3.32 49.33 3.05
CA VAL A 322 2.70 50.65 2.86
C VAL A 322 1.32 50.68 3.52
N PHE A 323 1.12 51.62 4.43
CA PHE A 323 -0.20 51.86 5.01
C PHE A 323 -1.08 52.64 4.04
N ASN A 324 -2.33 52.22 3.86
CA ASN A 324 -3.33 53.02 3.14
C ASN A 324 -3.59 54.36 3.86
N ALA A 325 -3.44 54.38 5.18
CA ALA A 325 -3.55 55.53 6.05
C ALA A 325 -2.47 55.42 7.14
N ALA A 326 -1.30 56.01 6.91
CA ALA A 326 -0.19 56.03 7.87
C ALA A 326 -0.48 56.84 9.15
N SER A 327 -1.67 57.43 9.27
CA SER A 327 -2.15 58.07 10.48
C SER A 327 -3.64 57.81 10.65
N VAL A 328 -4.03 57.40 11.85
CA VAL A 328 -5.43 57.15 12.21
C VAL A 328 -5.79 57.85 13.51
N ILE A 329 -7.05 58.24 13.67
CA ILE A 329 -7.57 58.90 14.87
C ILE A 329 -8.63 57.98 15.47
N PRO A 330 -8.34 57.27 16.58
CA PRO A 330 -9.35 56.51 17.27
C PRO A 330 -10.31 57.46 18.02
N ALA A 331 -11.62 57.20 17.90
CA ALA A 331 -12.58 57.80 18.81
C ALA A 331 -12.35 57.24 20.23
N GLN A 332 -12.76 57.99 21.26
CA GLN A 332 -12.58 57.61 22.66
C GLN A 332 -13.09 56.19 22.93
N GLY A 333 -12.24 55.33 23.48
CA GLY A 333 -12.56 53.93 23.78
C GLY A 333 -12.83 53.03 22.58
N SER A 334 -12.64 53.54 21.35
CA SER A 334 -12.95 52.83 20.11
C SER A 334 -11.70 52.35 19.37
N LEU A 335 -11.91 51.42 18.44
CA LEU A 335 -10.88 50.91 17.52
C LEU A 335 -10.91 51.69 16.21
N ALA A 336 -9.80 52.34 15.84
CA ALA A 336 -9.55 52.78 14.47
C ALA A 336 -8.73 51.72 13.72
N THR A 337 -8.83 51.69 12.40
CA THR A 337 -8.12 50.68 11.58
C THR A 337 -7.40 51.32 10.40
N SER A 338 -6.27 50.74 10.01
CA SER A 338 -5.54 51.00 8.77
C SER A 338 -5.22 49.67 8.10
N ILE A 339 -5.06 49.65 6.78
CA ILE A 339 -4.62 48.48 6.02
C ILE A 339 -3.14 48.68 5.69
N LEU A 340 -2.32 47.70 6.07
CA LEU A 340 -0.93 47.59 5.67
C LEU A 340 -0.83 46.63 4.47
N THR A 341 -0.38 47.14 3.34
CA THR A 341 -0.16 46.41 2.09
C THR A 341 1.31 46.05 1.95
N PHE A 342 1.59 44.79 1.62
CA PHE A 342 2.92 44.26 1.34
C PHE A 342 3.02 43.90 -0.12
N ASP A 343 4.04 44.37 -0.81
CA ASP A 343 4.47 43.81 -2.10
C ASP A 343 5.82 43.11 -1.88
N SER A 344 5.95 41.90 -2.40
CA SER A 344 7.23 41.17 -2.38
C SER A 344 7.78 41.03 -3.78
N ASP A 345 9.10 41.07 -3.91
CA ASP A 345 9.83 40.79 -5.14
C ASP A 345 9.86 39.27 -5.40
N PRO A 346 9.78 38.80 -6.66
CA PRO A 346 9.86 37.37 -6.98
C PRO A 346 11.13 36.67 -6.49
N THR A 347 12.22 37.42 -6.28
CA THR A 347 13.52 36.89 -5.84
C THR A 347 13.70 36.88 -4.33
N LEU A 348 12.71 37.35 -3.56
CA LEU A 348 12.78 37.38 -2.10
C LEU A 348 12.89 35.96 -1.54
N ALA A 349 13.93 35.72 -0.73
CA ALA A 349 14.17 34.41 -0.14
C ALA A 349 12.99 33.95 0.73
N HIS A 350 12.71 32.65 0.68
CA HIS A 350 11.65 32.05 1.49
C HIS A 350 12.03 32.06 2.97
N GLY A 351 11.04 32.20 3.85
CA GLY A 351 11.26 32.23 5.31
C GLY A 351 10.33 33.21 6.02
N THR A 352 10.48 33.30 7.34
CA THR A 352 9.69 34.21 8.18
C THR A 352 10.48 35.47 8.49
N TYR A 353 9.88 36.61 8.17
CA TYR A 353 10.42 37.95 8.42
C TYR A 353 9.64 38.62 9.55
N TYR A 354 10.33 39.25 10.48
CA TYR A 354 9.71 39.93 11.62
C TYR A 354 9.81 41.44 11.43
N LEU A 355 8.66 42.07 11.19
CA LEU A 355 8.54 43.52 11.06
C LEU A 355 8.15 44.13 12.40
N ASN A 356 8.71 45.29 12.71
CA ASN A 356 8.31 46.08 13.87
C ASN A 356 7.28 47.12 13.44
N LEU A 357 6.05 46.91 13.88
CA LEU A 357 4.98 47.89 13.78
C LEU A 357 5.05 48.83 14.97
N ARG A 358 5.07 50.13 14.69
CA ARG A 358 5.14 51.17 15.71
C ARG A 358 4.08 52.21 15.46
N GLY A 359 3.23 52.46 16.46
CA GLY A 359 2.38 53.64 16.52
C GLY A 359 2.97 54.70 17.44
N THR A 360 2.92 55.96 17.02
CA THR A 360 3.39 57.11 17.80
C THR A 360 2.35 58.23 17.86
N SER A 361 2.13 58.79 19.05
CA SER A 361 1.35 60.02 19.24
C SER A 361 2.05 60.92 20.26
N GLY A 362 2.80 61.92 19.79
CA GLY A 362 3.72 62.67 20.65
C GLY A 362 4.80 61.75 21.22
N TRP A 363 4.89 61.67 22.57
CA TRP A 363 5.82 60.79 23.29
C TRP A 363 5.28 59.37 23.53
N LEU A 364 3.99 59.13 23.27
CA LEU A 364 3.38 57.81 23.42
C LEU A 364 3.80 56.90 22.27
N ILE A 365 4.26 55.70 22.62
CA ILE A 365 4.71 54.67 21.68
C ILE A 365 4.01 53.36 22.00
N SER A 366 3.50 52.68 20.98
CA SER A 366 3.05 51.30 21.06
C SER A 366 3.71 50.49 19.95
N ASP A 367 4.50 49.48 20.35
CA ASP A 367 5.24 48.60 19.45
C ASP A 367 4.63 47.20 19.45
N HIS A 368 4.55 46.60 18.27
CA HIS A 368 4.15 45.20 18.07
C HIS A 368 4.99 44.55 16.97
N VAL A 369 5.23 43.25 17.11
CA VAL A 369 5.92 42.45 16.08
C VAL A 369 4.87 41.82 15.16
N LEU A 370 5.09 41.94 13.86
CA LEU A 370 4.31 41.28 12.81
C LEU A 370 5.20 40.27 12.08
N ALA A 371 4.78 39.02 11.99
CA ALA A 371 5.51 38.00 11.23
C ALA A 371 4.93 37.85 9.81
N ILE A 372 5.77 38.04 8.80
CA ILE A 372 5.43 37.78 7.39
C ILE A 372 6.19 36.54 6.93
N THR A 373 5.47 35.47 6.60
CA THR A 373 6.07 34.24 6.06
C THR A 373 6.02 34.27 4.54
N VAL A 374 7.18 34.36 3.90
CA VAL A 374 7.30 34.14 2.47
C VAL A 374 7.25 32.64 2.23
N GLY A 375 6.09 32.19 1.72
CA GLY A 375 5.72 30.80 1.60
C GLY A 375 6.53 30.04 0.55
N ASN A 376 6.50 28.72 0.67
CA ASN A 376 7.04 27.79 -0.31
C ASN A 376 5.99 26.71 -0.58
N PHE A 377 5.93 26.21 -1.80
CA PHE A 377 5.10 25.07 -2.15
C PHE A 377 5.98 23.90 -2.56
N ASN A 378 5.46 22.70 -2.36
CA ASN A 378 6.03 21.48 -2.89
C ASN A 378 4.92 20.60 -3.45
N LEU A 379 5.29 19.60 -4.22
CA LEU A 379 4.39 18.51 -4.60
C LEU A 379 5.04 17.18 -4.26
N THR A 380 4.21 16.17 -4.05
CA THR A 380 4.64 14.79 -3.88
C THR A 380 3.85 13.90 -4.80
N VAL A 381 4.50 12.88 -5.35
CA VAL A 381 3.87 11.91 -6.23
C VAL A 381 4.03 10.51 -5.67
N THR A 382 2.94 9.76 -5.54
CA THR A 382 2.92 8.41 -4.99
C THR A 382 2.20 7.45 -5.94
N PRO A 383 2.75 6.25 -6.20
CA PRO A 383 4.10 5.78 -5.84
C PRO A 383 5.19 6.39 -6.73
N LEU A 384 6.47 6.34 -6.34
CA LEU A 384 7.57 6.91 -7.17
C LEU A 384 7.87 6.12 -8.45
N VAL A 385 7.52 4.83 -8.48
CA VAL A 385 7.78 3.93 -9.61
C VAL A 385 6.51 3.15 -9.95
N LYS A 386 6.19 3.06 -11.24
CA LYS A 386 5.16 2.16 -11.76
C LYS A 386 5.72 1.32 -12.90
N THR A 387 5.32 0.05 -12.92
CA THR A 387 5.55 -0.85 -14.05
C THR A 387 4.24 -1.09 -14.77
N VAL A 388 4.24 -1.05 -16.10
CA VAL A 388 3.08 -1.25 -16.95
C VAL A 388 3.48 -1.97 -18.24
N GLU A 389 2.63 -2.88 -18.72
CA GLU A 389 2.84 -3.56 -19.99
C GLU A 389 2.46 -2.65 -21.18
N GLN A 390 3.06 -2.85 -22.35
CA GLN A 390 2.61 -2.18 -23.58
C GLN A 390 1.11 -2.42 -23.82
N GLY A 391 0.36 -1.36 -24.14
CA GLY A 391 -1.11 -1.42 -24.29
C GLY A 391 -1.89 -1.25 -22.97
N GLY A 392 -1.20 -1.21 -21.82
CA GLY A 392 -1.81 -1.04 -20.51
C GLY A 392 -1.99 0.43 -20.08
N ASN A 393 -2.49 0.60 -18.86
CA ASN A 393 -2.59 1.91 -18.21
C ASN A 393 -2.11 1.85 -16.75
N THR A 394 -1.76 3.00 -16.19
CA THR A 394 -1.38 3.14 -14.78
C THR A 394 -1.69 4.53 -14.27
N THR A 395 -1.76 4.68 -12.94
CA THR A 395 -2.07 5.96 -12.30
C THR A 395 -1.07 6.27 -11.19
N PHE A 396 -0.62 7.52 -11.16
CA PHE A 396 0.12 8.14 -10.06
C PHE A 396 -0.81 9.12 -9.32
N VAL A 397 -0.63 9.29 -8.02
CA VAL A 397 -1.35 10.29 -7.23
C VAL A 397 -0.41 11.44 -6.94
N VAL A 398 -0.80 12.65 -7.33
CA VAL A 398 -0.10 13.90 -7.08
C VAL A 398 -0.80 14.64 -5.96
N GLU A 399 -0.05 15.05 -4.94
CA GLU A 399 -0.56 15.82 -3.82
C GLU A 399 0.29 17.10 -3.67
N ALA A 400 -0.38 18.25 -3.52
CA ALA A 400 0.32 19.50 -3.23
C ALA A 400 0.51 19.66 -1.72
N ILE A 401 1.71 20.05 -1.31
CA ILE A 401 2.05 20.32 0.09
C ILE A 401 2.39 21.79 0.26
N THR A 402 1.76 22.40 1.27
CA THR A 402 2.01 23.77 1.72
C THR A 402 2.59 23.73 3.14
N MET A 403 3.44 24.70 3.46
CA MET A 403 3.99 24.86 4.81
C MET A 403 3.27 25.98 5.62
N SER A 404 2.13 26.53 5.17
CA SER A 404 1.49 27.68 5.85
C SER A 404 -0.02 27.91 5.58
N ASP A 405 -0.57 29.07 6.00
CA ASP A 405 -1.97 29.54 5.88
C ASP A 405 -2.38 30.00 4.46
N PHE A 406 -1.67 29.50 3.45
CA PHE A 406 -1.71 29.94 2.07
C PHE A 406 -2.69 29.11 1.22
N THR A 407 -3.58 29.79 0.47
CA THR A 407 -4.45 29.16 -0.54
C THR A 407 -4.08 29.62 -1.94
N ALA A 408 -3.73 28.69 -2.84
CA ALA A 408 -3.55 28.97 -4.26
C ALA A 408 -3.87 27.77 -5.15
N VAL A 409 -3.80 28.00 -6.46
CA VAL A 409 -4.14 27.05 -7.50
C VAL A 409 -2.85 26.63 -8.21
N MET A 410 -2.57 25.33 -8.21
CA MET A 410 -1.43 24.72 -8.90
C MET A 410 -1.88 24.08 -10.21
N THR A 411 -1.28 24.48 -11.32
CA THR A 411 -1.44 23.80 -12.61
C THR A 411 -0.38 22.70 -12.75
N LEU A 412 -0.79 21.52 -13.19
CA LEU A 412 0.08 20.36 -13.33
C LEU A 412 0.45 20.09 -14.79
N ASP A 413 1.69 19.70 -15.02
CA ASP A 413 2.17 19.21 -16.31
C ASP A 413 3.10 17.99 -16.10
N LEU A 414 3.30 17.20 -17.16
CA LEU A 414 4.18 16.05 -17.14
C LEU A 414 5.27 16.18 -18.19
N ILE A 415 6.52 16.22 -17.74
CA ILE A 415 7.68 16.44 -18.60
C ILE A 415 8.50 15.15 -18.70
N GLY A 416 9.03 14.89 -19.89
CA GLY A 416 9.90 13.73 -20.15
C GLY A 416 9.18 12.44 -20.54
N ALA A 417 7.88 12.49 -20.84
CA ALA A 417 7.15 11.32 -21.33
C ALA A 417 7.73 10.81 -22.69
N PRO A 418 8.03 9.51 -22.83
CA PRO A 418 8.56 8.95 -24.08
C PRO A 418 7.48 8.83 -25.17
N ALA A 419 7.90 8.54 -26.40
CA ALA A 419 6.98 8.33 -27.52
C ALA A 419 6.03 7.16 -27.26
N GLY A 420 4.74 7.34 -27.58
CA GLY A 420 3.71 6.32 -27.39
C GLY A 420 3.07 6.32 -26.00
N ILE A 421 3.31 7.36 -25.20
CA ILE A 421 2.63 7.64 -23.94
C ILE A 421 1.63 8.77 -24.11
N GLU A 422 0.39 8.54 -23.68
CA GLU A 422 -0.61 9.57 -23.47
C GLU A 422 -0.84 9.71 -21.97
N TRP A 423 -1.03 10.94 -21.49
CA TRP A 423 -1.28 11.22 -20.09
C TRP A 423 -2.45 12.18 -19.91
N GLU A 424 -3.06 12.16 -18.73
CA GLU A 424 -4.05 13.15 -18.30
C GLU A 424 -3.98 13.30 -16.77
N PHE A 425 -4.10 14.54 -16.29
CA PHE A 425 -4.30 14.82 -14.87
C PHE A 425 -5.78 15.02 -14.58
N ASP A 426 -6.31 14.30 -13.60
CA ASP A 426 -7.70 14.39 -13.16
C ASP A 426 -7.76 14.76 -11.66
N PRO A 427 -7.97 16.05 -11.31
CA PRO A 427 -8.02 17.23 -12.20
C PRO A 427 -6.63 17.75 -12.60
N SER A 428 -6.53 18.50 -13.70
CA SER A 428 -5.27 19.15 -14.16
C SER A 428 -4.83 20.34 -13.34
N ILE A 429 -5.66 20.73 -12.38
CA ILE A 429 -5.46 21.86 -11.50
C ILE A 429 -5.85 21.43 -10.08
N ILE A 430 -4.94 21.60 -9.12
CA ILE A 430 -5.17 21.26 -7.71
C ILE A 430 -5.02 22.49 -6.82
N CYS A 431 -5.71 22.51 -5.69
CA CYS A 431 -5.62 23.60 -4.73
C CYS A 431 -4.60 23.28 -3.64
N ILE A 432 -3.74 24.25 -3.38
CA ILE A 432 -2.82 24.30 -2.26
C ILE A 432 -3.57 25.05 -1.16
N ALA A 433 -3.92 24.42 -0.03
CA ALA A 433 -4.48 25.13 1.13
C ALA A 433 -4.08 24.44 2.44
N PRO A 434 -3.97 25.18 3.57
CA PRO A 434 -4.03 24.55 4.89
C PRO A 434 -5.35 23.77 5.03
N THR A 435 -5.33 22.71 5.82
CA THR A 435 -6.40 21.70 5.99
C THR A 435 -7.82 22.31 5.92
N GLY A 436 -8.55 22.03 4.82
CA GLY A 436 -9.95 22.40 4.65
C GLY A 436 -10.24 23.74 3.94
N GLY A 437 -9.23 24.45 3.44
CA GLY A 437 -9.39 25.77 2.79
C GLY A 437 -9.69 25.77 1.29
N CYS A 438 -9.81 24.61 0.64
CA CYS A 438 -10.00 24.57 -0.82
C CYS A 438 -11.47 24.76 -1.25
N PRO A 439 -11.74 25.51 -2.34
CA PRO A 439 -13.08 25.66 -2.89
C PRO A 439 -13.72 24.30 -3.27
N PRO A 440 -15.06 24.18 -3.32
CA PRO A 440 -15.78 22.92 -3.58
C PRO A 440 -15.45 22.16 -4.89
N ASN A 441 -14.54 22.63 -5.74
CA ASN A 441 -14.17 22.03 -7.02
C ASN A 441 -12.65 21.96 -7.26
N SER A 442 -11.83 22.12 -6.22
CA SER A 442 -10.37 22.07 -6.33
C SER A 442 -9.81 21.16 -5.24
N PRO A 443 -9.76 19.83 -5.46
CA PRO A 443 -9.15 18.92 -4.50
C PRO A 443 -7.65 19.22 -4.34
N GLY A 444 -7.09 18.89 -3.17
CA GLY A 444 -5.64 18.99 -2.91
C GLY A 444 -4.80 17.90 -3.59
N MET A 445 -5.45 17.02 -4.35
CA MET A 445 -4.85 15.87 -5.02
C MET A 445 -5.33 15.76 -6.47
N SER A 446 -4.49 15.18 -7.33
CA SER A 446 -4.79 14.85 -8.72
C SER A 446 -4.29 13.45 -9.05
N ASN A 447 -5.04 12.73 -9.88
CA ASN A 447 -4.59 11.48 -10.46
C ASN A 447 -3.93 11.74 -11.81
N LEU A 448 -2.63 11.45 -11.93
CA LEU A 448 -1.94 11.38 -13.20
C LEU A 448 -2.18 10.00 -13.82
N ASN A 449 -3.10 9.93 -14.77
CA ASN A 449 -3.41 8.74 -15.55
C ASN A 449 -2.49 8.66 -16.77
N ILE A 450 -1.87 7.51 -16.98
CA ILE A 450 -0.94 7.25 -18.08
C ILE A 450 -1.45 6.05 -18.87
N ASN A 451 -1.65 6.24 -20.17
CA ASN A 451 -1.96 5.20 -21.14
C ASN A 451 -0.71 4.89 -21.97
N VAL A 452 -0.38 3.61 -22.08
CA VAL A 452 0.79 3.13 -22.80
C VAL A 452 0.34 2.46 -24.08
N SER A 453 0.77 2.97 -25.24
CA SER A 453 0.46 2.34 -26.52
C SER A 453 1.13 0.96 -26.66
N SER A 454 0.57 0.09 -27.51
CA SER A 454 1.14 -1.23 -27.80
C SER A 454 2.52 -1.18 -28.50
N ASN A 455 2.90 -0.02 -29.03
CA ASN A 455 4.18 0.21 -29.72
C ASN A 455 5.16 1.08 -28.91
N ALA A 456 4.80 1.47 -27.68
CA ALA A 456 5.68 2.26 -26.82
C ALA A 456 6.98 1.48 -26.56
N PRO A 457 8.19 2.05 -26.71
CA PRO A 457 9.42 1.27 -26.57
C PRO A 457 9.56 0.75 -25.13
N VAL A 458 9.96 -0.50 -24.97
CA VAL A 458 10.22 -1.08 -23.64
C VAL A 458 11.45 -0.45 -23.00
N GLY A 459 11.40 -0.21 -21.70
CA GLY A 459 12.50 0.44 -20.99
C GLY A 459 12.08 1.13 -19.70
N THR A 460 13.05 1.79 -19.07
CA THR A 460 12.86 2.60 -17.86
C THR A 460 12.97 4.07 -18.22
N TYR A 461 11.91 4.83 -17.92
CA TYR A 461 11.76 6.22 -18.31
C TYR A 461 11.70 7.12 -17.07
N PRO A 462 12.77 7.86 -16.77
CA PRO A 462 12.70 8.95 -15.80
C PRO A 462 11.88 10.09 -16.40
N MET A 463 10.92 10.58 -15.64
CA MET A 463 10.03 11.69 -16.00
C MET A 463 9.70 12.46 -14.72
N TRP A 464 9.18 13.68 -14.84
CA TRP A 464 8.81 14.46 -13.66
C TRP A 464 7.49 15.18 -13.84
N VAL A 465 6.74 15.24 -12.74
CA VAL A 465 5.56 16.08 -12.64
C VAL A 465 6.01 17.50 -12.30
N GLU A 466 5.56 18.48 -13.07
CA GLU A 466 5.80 19.89 -12.83
C GLU A 466 4.52 20.54 -12.27
N GLY A 467 4.62 21.11 -11.07
CA GLY A 467 3.58 21.96 -10.50
C GLY A 467 3.96 23.43 -10.65
N THR A 468 3.08 24.22 -11.24
CA THR A 468 3.26 25.67 -11.40
C THR A 468 2.25 26.43 -10.57
N VAL A 469 2.72 27.42 -9.80
CA VAL A 469 1.88 28.33 -9.00
C VAL A 469 2.35 29.76 -9.29
N ASP A 470 1.47 30.59 -9.85
CA ASP A 470 1.76 32.00 -10.17
C ASP A 470 3.07 32.26 -10.94
N GLY A 471 3.51 31.29 -11.77
CA GLY A 471 4.72 31.37 -12.58
C GLY A 471 5.96 30.70 -11.97
N GLU A 472 5.95 30.38 -10.68
CA GLU A 472 6.98 29.57 -10.03
C GLU A 472 6.75 28.08 -10.26
N LYS A 473 7.83 27.32 -10.44
CA LYS A 473 7.79 25.90 -10.83
C LYS A 473 8.48 25.00 -9.82
N ARG A 474 7.87 23.87 -9.51
CA ARG A 474 8.47 22.76 -8.76
C ARG A 474 8.33 21.47 -9.55
N HIS A 475 9.35 20.62 -9.51
CA HIS A 475 9.26 19.28 -10.08
C HIS A 475 9.32 18.20 -9.02
N TYR A 476 8.78 17.03 -9.36
CA TYR A 476 8.95 15.80 -8.59
C TYR A 476 9.21 14.62 -9.54
N ASP A 477 10.35 13.96 -9.34
CA ASP A 477 10.79 12.86 -10.20
C ASP A 477 9.97 11.58 -9.93
N ILE A 478 9.59 10.92 -11.01
CA ILE A 478 8.96 9.60 -11.02
C ILE A 478 9.60 8.72 -12.10
N THR A 479 9.35 7.41 -12.03
CA THR A 479 9.85 6.45 -13.03
C THR A 479 8.73 5.57 -13.55
N LEU A 480 8.60 5.53 -14.87
CA LEU A 480 7.73 4.58 -15.57
C LEU A 480 8.57 3.47 -16.19
N ILE A 481 8.26 2.22 -15.86
CA ILE A 481 8.88 1.03 -16.46
C ILE A 481 7.88 0.42 -17.42
N ILE A 482 8.21 0.43 -18.71
CA ILE A 482 7.42 -0.18 -19.76
C ILE A 482 8.02 -1.55 -20.08
N ILE A 483 7.23 -2.60 -19.91
CA ILE A 483 7.61 -3.98 -20.24
C ILE A 483 6.78 -4.49 -21.42
N ALA A 484 7.32 -5.45 -22.16
CA ALA A 484 6.55 -6.13 -23.20
C ALA A 484 5.51 -7.05 -22.54
N PRO A 485 4.35 -7.31 -23.19
CA PRO A 485 3.36 -8.23 -22.68
C PRO A 485 3.93 -9.63 -22.50
N GLN A 486 3.52 -10.33 -21.45
CA GLN A 486 3.91 -11.71 -21.20
C GLN A 486 3.36 -12.63 -22.30
N ASP A 487 4.19 -13.56 -22.78
CA ASP A 487 3.80 -14.54 -23.81
C ASP A 487 4.59 -15.85 -23.64
N PHE A 488 4.27 -16.89 -24.41
CA PHE A 488 5.05 -18.11 -24.46
C PHE A 488 5.26 -18.60 -25.90
N LEU A 489 6.35 -19.32 -26.11
CA LEU A 489 6.66 -19.99 -27.37
C LEU A 489 6.55 -21.50 -27.20
N MET A 490 5.94 -22.19 -28.16
CA MET A 490 5.94 -23.65 -28.21
C MET A 490 6.80 -24.16 -29.37
N GLN A 491 7.54 -25.24 -29.12
CA GLN A 491 8.29 -26.00 -30.11
C GLN A 491 8.04 -27.49 -29.93
N ILE A 492 8.08 -28.27 -31.01
CA ILE A 492 7.91 -29.71 -30.97
C ILE A 492 9.04 -30.40 -31.75
N THR A 493 9.65 -31.42 -31.15
CA THR A 493 10.78 -32.16 -31.73
C THR A 493 10.62 -33.66 -31.54
N PRO A 494 10.82 -34.50 -32.59
CA PRO A 494 10.98 -34.09 -34.00
C PRO A 494 9.69 -33.49 -34.59
N THR A 495 9.76 -32.73 -35.69
CA THR A 495 8.55 -32.22 -36.39
C THR A 495 7.92 -33.26 -37.32
N THR A 496 8.62 -34.37 -37.58
CA THR A 496 8.19 -35.47 -38.44
C THR A 496 8.54 -36.83 -37.84
N ALA A 497 7.72 -37.86 -38.03
CA ALA A 497 8.10 -39.24 -37.73
C ALA A 497 7.40 -40.26 -38.65
N ASP A 498 8.07 -41.38 -38.88
CA ASP A 498 7.50 -42.54 -39.57
C ASP A 498 7.10 -43.61 -38.55
N VAL A 499 5.87 -44.12 -38.64
CA VAL A 499 5.34 -45.15 -37.74
C VAL A 499 4.67 -46.25 -38.56
N ARG A 500 4.79 -47.50 -38.13
CA ARG A 500 4.07 -48.61 -38.76
C ARG A 500 2.68 -48.74 -38.17
N ASN A 501 1.71 -49.18 -38.96
CA ASN A 501 0.38 -49.53 -38.47
C ASN A 501 0.47 -50.52 -37.29
N GLY A 502 -0.19 -50.21 -36.17
CA GLY A 502 -0.13 -51.00 -34.93
C GLY A 502 1.01 -50.63 -33.98
N SER A 503 1.80 -49.59 -34.29
CA SER A 503 2.95 -49.13 -33.49
C SER A 503 2.74 -47.72 -32.92
N SER A 504 3.67 -47.27 -32.09
CA SER A 504 3.67 -45.95 -31.45
C SER A 504 4.99 -45.20 -31.65
N THR A 505 4.93 -43.87 -31.56
CA THR A 505 6.08 -42.96 -31.58
C THR A 505 5.85 -41.81 -30.60
N SER A 506 6.90 -41.08 -30.22
CA SER A 506 6.82 -39.99 -29.25
C SER A 506 7.50 -38.72 -29.74
N PHE A 507 6.95 -37.58 -29.33
CA PHE A 507 7.47 -36.24 -29.57
C PHE A 507 7.63 -35.49 -28.25
N THR A 508 8.60 -34.59 -28.19
CA THR A 508 8.80 -33.69 -27.05
C THR A 508 8.33 -32.30 -27.44
N ILE A 509 7.36 -31.78 -26.70
CA ILE A 509 6.92 -30.40 -26.75
C ILE A 509 7.73 -29.63 -25.71
N THR A 510 8.36 -28.53 -26.12
CA THR A 510 9.06 -27.60 -25.23
C THR A 510 8.37 -26.25 -25.30
N ILE A 511 8.00 -25.72 -24.14
CA ILE A 511 7.40 -24.40 -23.99
C ILE A 511 8.43 -23.48 -23.32
N TYR A 512 8.67 -22.31 -23.89
CA TYR A 512 9.59 -21.29 -23.39
C TYR A 512 8.81 -20.07 -22.90
N SER A 513 9.16 -19.57 -21.73
CA SER A 513 8.70 -18.27 -21.22
C SER A 513 9.23 -17.14 -22.09
N LEU A 514 8.37 -16.20 -22.49
CA LEU A 514 8.75 -14.93 -23.11
C LEU A 514 8.31 -13.77 -22.20
N ASN A 515 9.18 -12.78 -22.05
CA ASN A 515 8.94 -11.61 -21.19
C ASN A 515 8.54 -11.98 -19.76
N ASP A 516 9.23 -12.98 -19.18
CA ASP A 516 8.99 -13.51 -17.83
C ASP A 516 7.58 -14.08 -17.58
N PHE A 517 6.89 -14.53 -18.64
CA PHE A 517 5.63 -15.27 -18.51
C PHE A 517 5.74 -16.40 -17.48
N THR A 518 4.83 -16.37 -16.51
CA THR A 518 4.63 -17.42 -15.49
C THR A 518 3.19 -17.88 -15.51
N GLY A 519 2.98 -19.18 -15.57
CA GLY A 519 1.63 -19.74 -15.54
C GLY A 519 1.59 -21.18 -16.02
N ASP A 520 0.41 -21.77 -15.86
CA ASP A 520 0.11 -23.09 -16.37
C ASP A 520 -0.32 -22.99 -17.84
N VAL A 521 0.31 -23.78 -18.71
CA VAL A 521 -0.09 -23.94 -20.11
C VAL A 521 -0.80 -25.28 -20.27
N ASP A 522 -2.08 -25.23 -20.57
CA ASP A 522 -2.92 -26.39 -20.87
C ASP A 522 -2.72 -26.82 -22.32
N LEU A 523 -2.34 -28.07 -22.53
CA LEU A 523 -2.05 -28.65 -23.84
C LEU A 523 -3.18 -29.59 -24.25
N SER A 524 -3.62 -29.45 -25.49
CA SER A 524 -4.58 -30.34 -26.14
C SER A 524 -4.01 -30.83 -27.47
N VAL A 525 -4.31 -32.09 -27.82
CA VAL A 525 -3.90 -32.69 -29.09
C VAL A 525 -5.12 -32.97 -29.95
N SER A 526 -5.04 -32.61 -31.23
CA SER A 526 -6.05 -32.87 -32.25
C SER A 526 -5.50 -33.85 -33.28
N VAL A 527 -6.17 -34.99 -33.42
CA VAL A 527 -5.85 -36.03 -34.42
C VAL A 527 -7.05 -36.27 -35.36
N PRO A 528 -6.84 -36.57 -36.65
CA PRO A 528 -7.93 -36.87 -37.57
C PRO A 528 -8.67 -38.16 -37.16
N VAL A 529 -9.93 -38.02 -36.72
CA VAL A 529 -10.75 -39.09 -36.10
C VAL A 529 -10.92 -40.34 -37.01
N ALA A 530 -10.85 -40.17 -38.33
CA ALA A 530 -11.02 -41.26 -39.31
C ALA A 530 -9.76 -42.13 -39.56
N SER A 531 -8.63 -41.84 -38.89
CA SER A 531 -7.33 -42.43 -39.24
C SER A 531 -6.89 -43.64 -38.39
N GLY A 532 -7.61 -43.97 -37.31
CA GLY A 532 -7.15 -44.98 -36.36
C GLY A 532 -5.88 -44.57 -35.58
N ILE A 533 -5.61 -43.25 -35.51
CA ILE A 533 -4.50 -42.65 -34.76
C ILE A 533 -5.07 -42.07 -33.45
N THR A 534 -4.34 -42.27 -32.35
CA THR A 534 -4.63 -41.67 -31.04
C THR A 534 -3.41 -40.93 -30.52
N GLY A 535 -3.62 -39.86 -29.75
CA GLY A 535 -2.56 -39.07 -29.14
C GLY A 535 -2.81 -38.86 -27.65
N SER A 536 -1.76 -38.94 -26.82
CA SER A 536 -1.81 -38.64 -25.39
C SER A 536 -0.65 -37.74 -24.99
N LEU A 537 -0.91 -36.81 -24.06
CA LEU A 537 0.08 -35.85 -23.54
C LEU A 537 0.40 -36.18 -22.09
N SER A 538 1.67 -36.13 -21.71
CA SER A 538 2.12 -36.35 -20.34
C SER A 538 3.29 -35.42 -19.97
N PRO A 539 3.07 -34.41 -19.11
CA PRO A 539 1.77 -33.95 -18.56
C PRO A 539 0.94 -33.15 -19.59
N SER A 540 -0.39 -33.07 -19.42
CA SER A 540 -1.27 -32.25 -20.26
C SER A 540 -1.32 -30.78 -19.85
N THR A 541 -0.84 -30.43 -18.66
CA THR A 541 -0.70 -29.06 -18.17
C THR A 541 0.72 -28.89 -17.67
N VAL A 542 1.39 -27.81 -18.09
CA VAL A 542 2.80 -27.60 -17.77
C VAL A 542 3.01 -26.23 -17.11
N PRO A 543 3.49 -26.15 -15.85
CA PRO A 543 3.84 -24.89 -15.22
C PRO A 543 5.15 -24.34 -15.79
N ILE A 544 5.13 -23.10 -16.28
CA ILE A 544 6.30 -22.43 -16.85
C ILE A 544 6.89 -21.46 -15.83
N PRO A 545 8.17 -21.62 -15.42
CA PRO A 545 8.85 -20.65 -14.57
C PRO A 545 9.29 -19.41 -15.39
N ALA A 546 9.35 -18.24 -14.74
CA ALA A 546 9.78 -16.99 -15.35
C ALA A 546 11.17 -17.14 -15.99
N GLY A 547 11.28 -16.75 -17.27
CA GLY A 547 12.52 -16.85 -18.05
C GLY A 547 13.02 -18.28 -18.29
N GLY A 548 12.23 -19.30 -17.93
CA GLY A 548 12.59 -20.71 -18.08
C GLY A 548 11.82 -21.43 -19.17
N SER A 549 11.86 -22.76 -19.12
CA SER A 549 11.18 -23.64 -20.06
C SER A 549 10.66 -24.88 -19.37
N ALA A 550 9.61 -25.48 -19.91
CA ALA A 550 9.12 -26.78 -19.46
C ALA A 550 8.74 -27.67 -20.66
N THR A 551 8.57 -28.96 -20.40
CA THR A 551 8.36 -29.96 -21.47
C THR A 551 7.17 -30.86 -21.21
N SER A 552 6.48 -31.25 -22.28
CA SER A 552 5.46 -32.31 -22.28
C SER A 552 5.79 -33.35 -23.35
N MET A 553 5.49 -34.62 -23.07
CA MET A 553 5.69 -35.72 -24.01
C MET A 553 4.37 -36.05 -24.70
N LEU A 554 4.34 -35.96 -26.03
CA LEU A 554 3.23 -36.41 -26.87
C LEU A 554 3.52 -37.84 -27.35
N MET A 555 2.68 -38.80 -26.98
CA MET A 555 2.73 -40.17 -27.51
C MET A 555 1.62 -40.36 -28.55
N ILE A 556 2.01 -40.79 -29.74
CA ILE A 556 1.09 -41.12 -30.83
C ILE A 556 1.06 -42.63 -31.03
N THR A 557 -0.13 -43.22 -31.05
CA THR A 557 -0.34 -44.66 -31.27
C THR A 557 -1.24 -44.88 -32.48
N THR A 558 -0.86 -45.80 -33.35
CA THR A 558 -1.61 -46.17 -34.57
C THR A 558 -2.25 -47.56 -34.43
N ALA A 559 -3.48 -47.71 -34.87
CA ALA A 559 -4.15 -49.01 -34.94
C ALA A 559 -3.56 -49.89 -36.07
N PRO A 560 -3.65 -51.24 -35.99
CA PRO A 560 -3.24 -52.12 -37.09
C PRO A 560 -3.98 -51.86 -38.41
N THR A 561 -5.18 -51.28 -38.35
CA THR A 561 -6.02 -50.92 -39.49
C THR A 561 -5.84 -49.46 -39.96
N ALA A 562 -4.92 -48.70 -39.34
CA ALA A 562 -4.69 -47.30 -39.71
C ALA A 562 -4.29 -47.19 -41.19
N PRO A 563 -4.96 -46.33 -42.00
CA PRO A 563 -4.61 -46.15 -43.40
C PRO A 563 -3.16 -45.71 -43.57
N ALA A 564 -2.44 -46.32 -44.52
CA ALA A 564 -1.10 -45.87 -44.88
C ALA A 564 -1.19 -44.49 -45.57
N GLY A 565 -0.26 -43.60 -45.24
CA GLY A 565 -0.24 -42.24 -45.77
C GLY A 565 0.36 -41.23 -44.80
N GLN A 566 0.43 -39.99 -45.24
CA GLN A 566 0.96 -38.88 -44.44
C GLN A 566 -0.20 -38.03 -43.89
N GLY A 567 -0.12 -37.63 -42.62
CA GLY A 567 -1.11 -36.76 -41.98
C GLY A 567 -0.47 -35.76 -41.01
N SER A 568 -1.18 -34.67 -40.72
CA SER A 568 -0.75 -33.66 -39.74
C SER A 568 -1.51 -33.82 -38.42
N ILE A 569 -0.80 -33.72 -37.31
CA ILE A 569 -1.33 -33.69 -35.94
C ILE A 569 -1.03 -32.30 -35.40
N SER A 570 -2.01 -31.65 -34.76
CA SER A 570 -1.78 -30.36 -34.11
C SER A 570 -1.88 -30.46 -32.60
N VAL A 571 -1.06 -29.65 -31.94
CA VAL A 571 -1.05 -29.48 -30.49
C VAL A 571 -1.26 -28.01 -30.19
N THR A 572 -2.31 -27.72 -29.43
CA THR A 572 -2.66 -26.36 -29.01
C THR A 572 -2.34 -26.21 -27.54
N GLY A 573 -1.60 -25.15 -27.21
CA GLY A 573 -1.30 -24.74 -25.85
C GLY A 573 -2.03 -23.45 -25.53
N THR A 574 -2.78 -23.44 -24.43
CA THR A 574 -3.57 -22.30 -23.97
C THR A 574 -3.20 -21.91 -22.55
N SER A 575 -3.10 -20.60 -22.30
CA SER A 575 -2.97 -20.04 -20.95
C SER A 575 -3.71 -18.70 -20.91
N ASP A 576 -4.74 -18.59 -20.07
CA ASP A 576 -5.67 -17.45 -20.03
C ASP A 576 -6.21 -17.06 -21.43
N SER A 577 -5.75 -15.91 -21.95
CA SER A 577 -6.13 -15.39 -23.28
C SER A 577 -5.14 -15.74 -24.40
N LEU A 578 -4.00 -16.35 -24.06
CA LEU A 578 -2.95 -16.72 -24.99
C LEU A 578 -3.21 -18.13 -25.55
N SER A 579 -3.05 -18.28 -26.86
CA SER A 579 -3.16 -19.56 -27.57
C SER A 579 -2.09 -19.68 -28.64
N LYS A 580 -1.34 -20.78 -28.61
CA LYS A 580 -0.32 -21.12 -29.61
C LYS A 580 -0.59 -22.52 -30.14
N GLU A 581 -0.16 -22.79 -31.38
CA GLU A 581 -0.32 -24.10 -32.02
C GLU A 581 1.00 -24.55 -32.64
N VAL A 582 1.36 -25.82 -32.44
CA VAL A 582 2.47 -26.48 -33.13
C VAL A 582 1.95 -27.72 -33.84
N THR A 583 2.51 -28.03 -35.00
CA THR A 583 2.08 -29.16 -35.82
C THR A 583 3.22 -30.16 -36.04
N VAL A 584 2.85 -31.43 -36.17
CA VAL A 584 3.73 -32.55 -36.49
C VAL A 584 3.18 -33.27 -37.70
N THR A 585 4.09 -33.72 -38.57
CA THR A 585 3.73 -34.56 -39.72
C THR A 585 4.06 -36.02 -39.43
N LEU A 586 3.07 -36.90 -39.50
CA LEU A 586 3.23 -38.34 -39.26
C LEU A 586 3.06 -39.11 -40.57
N THR A 587 3.99 -39.99 -40.91
CA THR A 587 3.85 -40.94 -42.03
C THR A 587 3.54 -42.33 -41.49
N VAL A 588 2.39 -42.89 -41.85
CA VAL A 588 2.00 -44.26 -41.51
C VAL A 588 2.39 -45.20 -42.64
N SER A 589 3.27 -46.16 -42.36
CA SER A 589 3.71 -47.19 -43.31
C SER A 589 3.06 -48.55 -43.04
N PRO A 590 2.69 -49.33 -44.08
CA PRO A 590 2.18 -50.67 -43.88
C PRO A 590 3.28 -51.62 -43.38
N THR A 591 2.94 -52.53 -42.48
CA THR A 591 3.84 -53.60 -42.02
C THR A 591 4.19 -54.53 -43.19
N ALA A 592 5.41 -54.43 -43.71
CA ALA A 592 5.90 -55.29 -44.80
C ALA A 592 6.35 -56.66 -44.27
N GLY A 593 5.60 -57.72 -44.60
CA GLY A 593 6.11 -59.10 -44.50
C GLY A 593 7.21 -59.36 -45.54
N LEU A 594 8.13 -60.31 -45.26
CA LEU A 594 9.25 -60.67 -46.13
C LEU A 594 8.81 -60.94 -47.60
N PRO A 595 9.60 -60.63 -48.64
CA PRO A 595 9.16 -60.77 -50.04
C PRO A 595 9.23 -62.23 -50.58
N CYS A 596 8.24 -62.67 -51.36
CA CYS A 596 8.23 -63.98 -52.05
C CYS A 596 9.18 -64.00 -53.27
N ILE A 597 10.48 -63.83 -53.05
CA ILE A 597 11.47 -63.43 -54.07
C ILE A 597 11.61 -64.35 -55.28
N ILE A 598 11.49 -65.68 -55.14
CA ILE A 598 11.52 -66.59 -56.31
C ILE A 598 10.27 -66.38 -57.17
N ALA A 599 9.10 -66.22 -56.55
CA ALA A 599 7.85 -65.99 -57.28
C ALA A 599 7.86 -64.60 -57.93
N THR A 600 8.33 -63.57 -57.22
CA THR A 600 8.50 -62.22 -57.77
C THR A 600 9.46 -62.23 -58.97
N ALA A 601 10.58 -62.96 -58.90
CA ALA A 601 11.49 -63.09 -60.03
C ALA A 601 10.87 -63.86 -61.21
N ALA A 602 10.07 -64.90 -60.93
CA ALA A 602 9.40 -65.69 -61.96
C ALA A 602 8.26 -64.93 -62.66
N TYR A 603 7.43 -64.20 -61.94
CA TYR A 603 6.26 -63.49 -62.48
C TYR A 603 6.52 -62.02 -62.80
N GLY A 604 7.67 -61.47 -62.37
CA GLY A 604 8.17 -60.14 -62.76
C GLY A 604 7.62 -58.98 -61.93
N SER A 605 6.69 -59.22 -61.00
CA SER A 605 6.12 -58.18 -60.14
C SER A 605 5.61 -58.72 -58.82
N GLU A 606 5.70 -57.92 -57.76
CA GLU A 606 5.12 -58.25 -56.45
C GLU A 606 3.59 -58.17 -56.41
N ILE A 607 3.00 -57.48 -57.38
CA ILE A 607 1.55 -57.35 -57.57
C ILE A 607 1.00 -58.31 -58.62
N ALA A 608 1.83 -59.22 -59.16
CA ALA A 608 1.34 -60.28 -60.03
C ALA A 608 0.33 -61.16 -59.26
N PRO A 609 -0.79 -61.59 -59.88
CA PRO A 609 -1.86 -62.33 -59.19
C PRO A 609 -1.35 -63.54 -58.38
N GLU A 610 -0.38 -64.26 -58.93
CA GLU A 610 0.24 -65.43 -58.30
C GLU A 610 1.04 -65.06 -57.05
N VAL A 611 1.81 -63.95 -57.11
CA VAL A 611 2.63 -63.47 -55.99
C VAL A 611 1.76 -62.84 -54.91
N TYR A 612 0.73 -62.12 -55.32
CA TYR A 612 -0.28 -61.57 -54.43
C TYR A 612 -1.00 -62.68 -53.65
N PHE A 613 -1.45 -63.74 -54.33
CA PHE A 613 -2.06 -64.90 -53.66
C PHE A 613 -1.14 -65.52 -52.61
N LEU A 614 0.14 -65.75 -52.95
CA LEU A 614 1.10 -66.32 -52.00
C LEU A 614 1.30 -65.43 -50.76
N ARG A 615 1.37 -64.11 -50.95
CA ARG A 615 1.49 -63.14 -49.86
C ARG A 615 0.23 -63.11 -49.00
N PHE A 616 -0.94 -63.03 -49.63
CA PHE A 616 -2.22 -63.05 -48.94
C PHE A 616 -2.40 -64.34 -48.13
N PHE A 617 -2.12 -65.50 -48.72
CA PHE A 617 -2.22 -66.78 -48.02
C PHE A 617 -1.28 -66.82 -46.81
N ARG A 618 -0.03 -66.36 -46.97
CA ARG A 618 0.92 -66.31 -45.87
C ARG A 618 0.50 -65.32 -44.77
N ASP A 619 0.25 -64.07 -45.13
CA ASP A 619 0.10 -62.95 -44.20
C ASP A 619 -1.28 -62.96 -43.52
N ASN A 620 -2.33 -63.35 -44.24
CA ASN A 620 -3.71 -63.30 -43.75
C ASN A 620 -4.29 -64.66 -43.33
N SER A 621 -3.69 -65.79 -43.76
CA SER A 621 -4.14 -67.13 -43.33
C SER A 621 -3.12 -67.82 -42.43
N ILE A 622 -1.84 -67.89 -42.80
CA ILE A 622 -0.87 -68.70 -42.05
C ILE A 622 -0.29 -67.95 -40.85
N GLN A 623 0.12 -66.69 -41.01
CA GLN A 623 0.80 -65.94 -39.93
C GLN A 623 -0.13 -65.47 -38.80
N THR A 624 -1.44 -65.62 -38.98
CA THR A 624 -2.44 -65.21 -37.98
C THR A 624 -2.56 -66.18 -36.81
N SER A 625 -2.02 -67.39 -36.94
CA SER A 625 -2.02 -68.43 -35.90
C SER A 625 -0.63 -68.61 -35.27
N PHE A 626 -0.58 -69.07 -34.03
CA PHE A 626 0.65 -69.44 -33.33
C PHE A 626 1.38 -70.57 -34.06
N ALA A 627 0.70 -71.67 -34.41
CA ALA A 627 1.31 -72.75 -35.18
C ALA A 627 1.85 -72.29 -36.54
N GLY A 628 1.10 -71.46 -37.26
CA GLY A 628 1.49 -70.96 -38.57
C GLY A 628 2.61 -69.93 -38.55
N SER A 629 2.60 -68.99 -37.60
CA SER A 629 3.69 -68.02 -37.43
C SER A 629 5.02 -68.70 -37.06
N GLN A 630 4.98 -69.70 -36.17
CA GLN A 630 6.18 -70.47 -35.81
C GLN A 630 6.67 -71.36 -36.95
N PHE A 631 5.78 -71.99 -37.72
CA PHE A 631 6.16 -72.67 -38.95
C PHE A 631 6.84 -71.71 -39.93
N MET A 632 6.28 -70.52 -40.13
CA MET A 632 6.85 -69.52 -41.03
C MET A 632 8.24 -69.05 -40.59
N ASN A 633 8.56 -69.04 -39.29
CA ASN A 633 9.92 -68.76 -38.82
C ASN A 633 10.93 -69.81 -39.33
N VAL A 634 10.62 -71.10 -39.20
CA VAL A 634 11.47 -72.20 -39.68
C VAL A 634 11.54 -72.21 -41.20
N PHE A 635 10.38 -72.07 -41.86
CA PHE A 635 10.29 -72.03 -43.31
C PHE A 635 11.08 -70.85 -43.90
N ASN A 636 10.96 -69.65 -43.33
CA ASN A 636 11.69 -68.46 -43.79
C ASN A 636 13.20 -68.65 -43.63
N ALA A 637 13.66 -69.17 -42.48
CA ALA A 637 15.08 -69.44 -42.26
C ALA A 637 15.65 -70.40 -43.32
N TRP A 638 14.90 -71.45 -43.67
CA TRP A 638 15.28 -72.37 -44.74
C TRP A 638 15.17 -71.74 -46.14
N TYR A 639 14.04 -71.12 -46.47
CA TYR A 639 13.75 -70.54 -47.78
C TYR A 639 14.74 -69.43 -48.16
N TYR A 640 14.95 -68.44 -47.28
CA TYR A 640 15.85 -67.32 -47.57
C TYR A 640 17.34 -67.68 -47.51
N SER A 641 17.69 -68.88 -47.04
CA SER A 641 19.09 -69.36 -47.11
C SER A 641 19.58 -69.64 -48.52
N PHE A 642 18.68 -69.92 -49.48
CA PHE A 642 19.03 -70.22 -50.87
C PHE A 642 18.22 -69.43 -51.91
N SER A 643 17.05 -68.90 -51.54
CA SER A 643 16.14 -68.27 -52.49
C SER A 643 16.67 -66.99 -53.15
N PRO A 644 17.53 -66.15 -52.55
CA PRO A 644 18.12 -64.99 -53.24
C PRO A 644 18.95 -65.39 -54.46
N THR A 645 19.83 -66.38 -54.30
CA THR A 645 20.65 -66.89 -55.40
C THR A 645 19.78 -67.47 -56.51
N VAL A 646 18.73 -68.24 -56.18
CA VAL A 646 17.80 -68.78 -57.18
C VAL A 646 17.03 -67.66 -57.90
N ALA A 647 16.51 -66.67 -57.16
CA ALA A 647 15.76 -65.56 -57.72
C ALA A 647 16.59 -64.71 -58.70
N GLU A 648 17.86 -64.50 -58.41
CA GLU A 648 18.80 -63.81 -59.31
C GLU A 648 18.99 -64.57 -60.63
N HIS A 649 19.17 -65.90 -60.56
CA HIS A 649 19.27 -66.74 -61.76
C HIS A 649 17.97 -66.76 -62.58
N VAL A 650 16.81 -66.75 -61.92
CA VAL A 650 15.49 -66.66 -62.57
C VAL A 650 15.33 -65.33 -63.30
N LYS A 651 15.76 -64.22 -62.69
CA LYS A 651 15.67 -62.88 -63.31
C LYS A 651 16.53 -62.77 -64.56
N ASN A 652 17.71 -63.39 -64.57
CA ASN A 652 18.72 -63.23 -65.61
C ASN A 652 18.60 -64.25 -66.76
N ASN A 653 17.83 -65.34 -66.62
CA ASN A 653 17.73 -66.38 -67.65
C ASN A 653 16.26 -66.72 -67.97
N MET A 654 15.82 -66.37 -69.19
CA MET A 654 14.45 -66.59 -69.67
C MET A 654 14.04 -68.06 -69.72
N VAL A 655 14.94 -68.98 -70.11
CA VAL A 655 14.63 -70.41 -70.18
C VAL A 655 14.46 -70.96 -68.76
N PHE A 656 15.35 -70.59 -67.85
CA PHE A 656 15.25 -71.00 -66.44
C PHE A 656 14.01 -70.41 -65.77
N ARG A 657 13.64 -69.16 -66.10
CA ARG A 657 12.39 -68.53 -65.66
C ARG A 657 11.16 -69.33 -66.07
N ASN A 658 11.08 -69.78 -67.33
CA ASN A 658 9.96 -70.59 -67.81
C ASN A 658 9.88 -71.95 -67.09
N VAL A 659 11.04 -72.58 -66.81
CA VAL A 659 11.11 -73.83 -66.02
C VAL A 659 10.62 -73.59 -64.59
N VAL A 660 11.02 -72.50 -63.94
CA VAL A 660 10.57 -72.16 -62.59
C VAL A 660 9.08 -71.83 -62.56
N GLN A 661 8.55 -71.10 -63.56
CA GLN A 661 7.10 -70.86 -63.68
C GLN A 661 6.32 -72.18 -63.81
N ALA A 662 6.77 -73.08 -64.68
CA ALA A 662 6.15 -74.40 -64.84
C ALA A 662 6.22 -75.25 -63.56
N ALA A 663 7.32 -75.13 -62.80
CA ALA A 663 7.49 -75.80 -61.52
C ALA A 663 6.69 -75.16 -60.37
N VAL A 664 6.37 -73.86 -60.44
CA VAL A 664 5.57 -73.17 -59.42
C VAL A 664 4.08 -73.35 -59.65
N TYR A 665 3.64 -73.62 -60.89
CA TYR A 665 2.22 -73.72 -61.22
C TYR A 665 1.47 -74.84 -60.45
N PRO A 666 1.96 -76.10 -60.37
CA PRO A 666 1.31 -77.12 -59.55
C PRO A 666 1.42 -76.83 -58.04
N LEU A 667 2.43 -76.06 -57.61
CA LEU A 667 2.59 -75.64 -56.23
C LEU A 667 1.49 -74.61 -55.87
N LEU A 668 1.26 -73.61 -56.71
CA LEU A 668 0.15 -72.66 -56.54
C LEU A 668 -1.19 -73.38 -56.45
N ALA A 669 -1.45 -74.35 -57.34
CA ALA A 669 -2.66 -75.17 -57.28
C ALA A 669 -2.80 -75.91 -55.94
N SER A 670 -1.72 -76.51 -55.44
CA SER A 670 -1.75 -77.18 -54.12
C SER A 670 -2.04 -76.23 -52.96
N LEU A 671 -1.53 -74.99 -53.03
CA LEU A 671 -1.74 -73.96 -52.03
C LEU A 671 -3.14 -73.34 -52.12
N TYR A 672 -3.75 -73.26 -53.30
CA TYR A 672 -5.16 -72.88 -53.45
C TYR A 672 -6.09 -73.88 -52.75
N VAL A 673 -5.83 -75.19 -52.91
CA VAL A 673 -6.60 -76.24 -52.21
C VAL A 673 -6.39 -76.14 -50.69
N ALA A 674 -5.16 -75.86 -50.25
CA ALA A 674 -4.86 -75.63 -48.84
C ALA A 674 -5.58 -74.40 -48.28
N GLN A 675 -5.60 -73.28 -49.02
CA GLN A 675 -6.35 -72.07 -48.63
C GLN A 675 -7.85 -72.34 -48.54
N TRP A 676 -8.40 -73.15 -49.45
CA TRP A 676 -9.79 -73.57 -49.36
C TRP A 676 -10.08 -74.35 -48.07
N SER A 677 -9.19 -75.29 -47.72
CA SER A 677 -9.30 -76.02 -46.44
C SER A 677 -9.15 -75.12 -45.20
N TYR A 678 -8.29 -74.11 -45.26
CA TYR A 678 -8.16 -73.10 -44.20
C TYR A 678 -9.46 -72.30 -44.06
N SER A 679 -10.00 -71.79 -45.16
CA SER A 679 -11.21 -70.97 -45.15
C SER A 679 -12.44 -71.70 -44.59
N GLY A 680 -12.55 -73.01 -44.81
CA GLY A 680 -13.62 -73.83 -44.23
C GLY A 680 -13.52 -74.03 -42.70
N LEU A 681 -12.36 -73.75 -42.11
CA LEU A 681 -12.07 -73.95 -40.68
C LEU A 681 -11.64 -72.65 -39.98
N SER A 682 -11.80 -71.48 -40.60
CA SER A 682 -11.26 -70.20 -40.10
C SER A 682 -11.82 -69.77 -38.74
N PHE A 683 -12.88 -70.40 -38.25
CA PHE A 683 -13.39 -70.22 -36.88
C PHE A 683 -12.45 -70.79 -35.80
N ALA A 684 -11.52 -71.67 -36.17
CA ALA A 684 -10.49 -72.23 -35.31
C ALA A 684 -9.11 -72.11 -35.99
N PRO A 685 -8.45 -70.93 -35.93
CA PRO A 685 -7.27 -70.61 -36.73
C PRO A 685 -6.11 -71.63 -36.59
N GLU A 686 -5.83 -72.11 -35.38
CA GLU A 686 -4.77 -73.11 -35.16
C GLU A 686 -5.06 -74.45 -35.85
N LEU A 687 -6.29 -74.95 -35.71
CA LEU A 687 -6.72 -76.17 -36.38
C LEU A 687 -6.73 -75.98 -37.91
N ALA A 688 -7.19 -74.82 -38.38
CA ALA A 688 -7.24 -74.48 -39.79
C ALA A 688 -5.86 -74.48 -40.44
N VAL A 689 -4.84 -73.91 -39.78
CA VAL A 689 -3.46 -73.92 -40.28
C VAL A 689 -2.88 -75.33 -40.32
N VAL A 690 -3.09 -76.14 -39.29
CA VAL A 690 -2.59 -77.53 -39.26
C VAL A 690 -3.21 -78.38 -40.37
N VAL A 691 -4.52 -78.23 -40.61
CA VAL A 691 -5.23 -78.92 -41.71
C VAL A 691 -4.75 -78.41 -43.07
N ALA A 692 -4.59 -77.10 -43.25
CA ALA A 692 -4.04 -76.54 -44.49
C ALA A 692 -2.61 -77.04 -44.75
N GLY A 693 -1.80 -77.14 -43.70
CA GLY A 693 -0.45 -77.73 -43.75
C GLY A 693 -0.46 -79.21 -44.15
N LEU A 694 -1.40 -80.01 -43.61
CA LEU A 694 -1.60 -81.41 -44.00
C LEU A 694 -1.93 -81.54 -45.49
N VAL A 695 -2.89 -80.75 -45.98
CA VAL A 695 -3.35 -80.76 -47.37
C VAL A 695 -2.22 -80.34 -48.32
N ALA A 696 -1.58 -79.19 -48.05
CA ALA A 696 -0.47 -78.68 -48.86
C ALA A 696 0.69 -79.69 -48.93
N SER A 697 1.14 -80.20 -47.77
CA SER A 697 2.25 -81.15 -47.67
C SER A 697 1.96 -82.48 -48.37
N SER A 698 0.72 -82.98 -48.25
CA SER A 698 0.31 -84.21 -48.92
C SER A 698 0.33 -84.07 -50.43
N LEU A 699 -0.22 -82.96 -50.95
CA LEU A 699 -0.23 -82.67 -52.40
C LEU A 699 1.19 -82.45 -52.94
N ILE A 700 2.05 -81.75 -52.19
CA ILE A 700 3.47 -81.58 -52.56
C ILE A 700 4.18 -82.94 -52.65
N GLY A 701 3.96 -83.83 -51.67
CA GLY A 701 4.49 -85.19 -51.70
C GLY A 701 4.05 -85.98 -52.92
N VAL A 702 2.76 -85.93 -53.26
CA VAL A 702 2.20 -86.61 -54.44
C VAL A 702 2.72 -86.03 -55.75
N ILE A 703 2.76 -84.70 -55.90
CA ILE A 703 3.05 -84.05 -57.17
C ILE A 703 4.55 -84.02 -57.48
N TYR A 704 5.40 -83.69 -56.49
CA TYR A 704 6.83 -83.48 -56.72
C TYR A 704 7.67 -84.69 -56.33
N PHE A 705 7.42 -85.29 -55.16
CA PHE A 705 8.30 -86.33 -54.62
C PHE A 705 7.92 -87.74 -55.11
N ALA A 706 6.64 -88.05 -55.33
CA ALA A 706 6.20 -89.39 -55.74
C ALA A 706 6.73 -89.82 -57.12
N PRO A 707 6.74 -88.99 -58.18
CA PRO A 707 7.29 -89.38 -59.47
C PRO A 707 8.79 -89.69 -59.40
N ILE A 708 9.55 -88.85 -58.69
CA ILE A 708 11.01 -89.01 -58.51
C ILE A 708 11.32 -90.27 -57.71
N THR A 709 10.63 -90.48 -56.59
CA THR A 709 10.83 -91.66 -55.75
C THR A 709 10.38 -92.94 -56.45
N LEU A 710 9.33 -92.92 -57.28
CA LEU A 710 8.92 -94.06 -58.11
C LEU A 710 10.03 -94.45 -59.09
N LEU A 711 10.66 -93.48 -59.75
CA LEU A 711 11.82 -93.72 -60.62
C LEU A 711 13.00 -94.31 -59.85
N VAL A 712 13.34 -93.74 -58.70
CA VAL A 712 14.44 -94.23 -57.84
C VAL A 712 14.17 -95.66 -57.40
N VAL A 713 12.96 -95.99 -56.94
CA VAL A 713 12.63 -97.36 -56.52
C VAL A 713 12.62 -98.33 -57.71
N ARG A 714 12.20 -97.89 -58.90
CA ARG A 714 12.26 -98.71 -60.13
C ARG A 714 13.71 -99.02 -60.51
N VAL A 715 14.62 -98.06 -60.39
CA VAL A 715 16.07 -98.27 -60.60
C VAL A 715 16.68 -99.14 -59.51
N ALA A 716 16.33 -98.91 -58.24
CA ALA A 716 16.83 -99.70 -57.11
C ALA A 716 16.40 -101.18 -57.21
N ARG A 717 15.16 -101.45 -57.65
CA ARG A 717 14.69 -102.81 -57.96
C ARG A 717 15.48 -103.46 -59.10
N ARG A 718 15.77 -102.72 -60.18
CA ARG A 718 16.63 -103.22 -61.27
C ARG A 718 18.03 -103.60 -60.80
N LYS A 719 18.57 -102.88 -59.80
CA LYS A 719 19.89 -103.12 -59.22
C LYS A 719 19.88 -104.05 -57.98
N GLN A 720 18.74 -104.68 -57.66
CA GLN A 720 18.53 -105.52 -56.46
C GLN A 720 18.97 -104.87 -55.12
N ILE A 721 18.84 -103.55 -55.00
CA ILE A 721 19.16 -102.85 -53.75
C ILE A 721 18.01 -103.04 -52.75
N ARG A 722 18.29 -103.62 -51.58
CA ARG A 722 17.31 -103.75 -50.49
C ARG A 722 17.07 -102.38 -49.83
N ILE A 723 15.82 -101.91 -49.87
CA ILE A 723 15.37 -100.71 -49.14
C ILE A 723 14.68 -101.20 -47.86
N GLY A 724 15.12 -100.73 -46.69
CA GLY A 724 14.56 -101.12 -45.38
C GLY A 724 13.11 -100.64 -45.18
N ASP A 725 12.33 -101.35 -44.37
CA ASP A 725 10.95 -100.93 -44.07
C ASP A 725 10.92 -99.77 -43.06
N ILE A 726 10.62 -98.58 -43.57
CA ILE A 726 10.48 -97.35 -42.79
C ILE A 726 9.03 -97.08 -42.32
N ASN A 727 8.07 -98.01 -42.47
CA ASN A 727 6.66 -97.76 -42.12
C ASN A 727 6.45 -97.40 -40.65
N LYS A 728 6.97 -98.24 -39.74
CA LYS A 728 6.83 -98.04 -38.29
C LYS A 728 7.50 -96.75 -37.81
N PRO A 729 8.78 -96.45 -38.11
CA PRO A 729 9.41 -95.21 -37.64
C PRO A 729 8.74 -93.97 -38.25
N LEU A 730 8.23 -94.04 -39.48
CA LEU A 730 7.54 -92.92 -40.13
C LEU A 730 6.18 -92.63 -39.49
N MET A 731 5.38 -93.65 -39.18
CA MET A 731 4.11 -93.47 -38.48
C MET A 731 4.31 -92.93 -37.05
N ILE A 732 5.35 -93.38 -36.36
CA ILE A 732 5.72 -92.84 -35.04
C ILE A 732 6.11 -91.36 -35.16
N ALA A 733 6.96 -91.01 -36.15
CA ALA A 733 7.35 -89.62 -36.38
C ALA A 733 6.15 -88.72 -36.68
N TRP A 734 5.23 -89.16 -37.54
CA TRP A 734 4.03 -88.40 -37.89
C TRP A 734 3.11 -88.19 -36.68
N ILE A 735 2.78 -89.24 -35.91
CA ILE A 735 1.95 -89.13 -34.71
C ILE A 735 2.65 -88.26 -33.64
N SER A 736 3.97 -88.45 -33.45
CA SER A 736 4.74 -87.66 -32.49
C SER A 736 4.73 -86.18 -32.82
N SER A 737 4.77 -85.80 -34.11
CA SER A 737 4.74 -84.40 -34.53
C SER A 737 3.40 -83.72 -34.22
N ILE A 738 2.28 -84.44 -34.37
CA ILE A 738 0.94 -83.94 -33.99
C ILE A 738 0.85 -83.76 -32.48
N ALA A 739 1.31 -84.75 -31.70
CA ALA A 739 1.36 -84.63 -30.24
C ALA A 739 2.21 -83.45 -29.78
N LEU A 740 3.34 -83.20 -30.46
CA LEU A 740 4.26 -82.11 -30.17
C LEU A 740 3.65 -80.74 -30.48
N ILE A 741 2.86 -80.62 -31.57
CA ILE A 741 2.08 -79.41 -31.87
C ILE A 741 1.04 -79.15 -30.78
N VAL A 742 0.27 -80.17 -30.36
CA VAL A 742 -0.75 -80.03 -29.31
C VAL A 742 -0.11 -79.61 -27.97
N ILE A 743 1.01 -80.23 -27.58
CA ILE A 743 1.75 -79.87 -26.37
C ILE A 743 2.29 -78.44 -26.49
N ALA A 744 2.86 -78.07 -27.65
CA ALA A 744 3.41 -76.74 -27.87
C ALA A 744 2.34 -75.64 -27.84
N GLU A 745 1.14 -75.93 -28.31
CA GLU A 745 -0.02 -75.02 -28.26
C GLU A 745 -0.45 -74.80 -26.81
N ILE A 746 -0.66 -75.89 -26.04
CA ILE A 746 -1.06 -75.81 -24.63
C ILE A 746 0.00 -75.09 -23.79
N ALA A 747 1.29 -75.35 -24.05
CA ALA A 747 2.40 -74.75 -23.33
C ALA A 747 2.83 -73.38 -23.87
N MET A 748 2.23 -72.91 -24.97
CA MET A 748 2.63 -71.70 -25.71
C MET A 748 4.14 -71.62 -25.96
N GLN A 749 4.80 -72.75 -26.24
CA GLN A 749 6.26 -72.83 -26.34
C GLN A 749 6.73 -72.74 -27.81
N PRO A 750 7.37 -71.63 -28.25
CA PRO A 750 7.71 -71.42 -29.66
C PRO A 750 8.66 -72.47 -30.23
N ALA A 751 9.67 -72.88 -29.46
CA ALA A 751 10.66 -73.85 -29.91
C ALA A 751 10.07 -75.24 -30.21
N LEU A 752 9.13 -75.69 -29.36
CA LEU A 752 8.41 -76.95 -29.60
C LEU A 752 7.48 -76.82 -30.80
N MET A 753 6.80 -75.69 -30.96
CA MET A 753 5.90 -75.46 -32.09
C MET A 753 6.66 -75.44 -33.43
N MET A 754 7.82 -74.78 -33.47
CA MET A 754 8.74 -74.78 -34.63
C MET A 754 9.17 -76.21 -35.00
N ALA A 755 9.63 -76.99 -34.01
CA ALA A 755 10.06 -78.36 -34.23
C ALA A 755 8.90 -79.28 -34.65
N GLY A 756 7.74 -79.15 -34.00
CA GLY A 756 6.54 -79.95 -34.25
C GLY A 756 5.95 -79.71 -35.64
N THR A 757 5.75 -78.44 -36.02
CA THR A 757 5.21 -78.07 -37.34
C THR A 757 6.14 -78.45 -38.49
N ALA A 758 7.46 -78.26 -38.34
CA ALA A 758 8.43 -78.69 -39.34
C ALA A 758 8.47 -80.22 -39.49
N ALA A 759 8.49 -80.95 -38.37
CA ALA A 759 8.45 -82.42 -38.38
C ALA A 759 7.14 -82.95 -38.98
N PHE A 760 6.01 -82.28 -38.72
CA PHE A 760 4.71 -82.62 -39.27
C PHE A 760 4.65 -82.47 -40.79
N VAL A 761 5.14 -81.34 -41.33
CA VAL A 761 5.20 -81.10 -42.78
C VAL A 761 6.09 -82.13 -43.47
N LEU A 762 7.31 -82.35 -42.97
CA LEU A 762 8.26 -83.30 -43.57
C LEU A 762 7.75 -84.74 -43.52
N SER A 763 7.25 -85.18 -42.35
CA SER A 763 6.71 -86.53 -42.22
C SER A 763 5.47 -86.73 -43.09
N THR A 764 4.59 -85.74 -43.22
CA THR A 764 3.42 -85.79 -44.11
C THR A 764 3.83 -85.93 -45.58
N ILE A 765 4.81 -85.15 -46.05
CA ILE A 765 5.35 -85.29 -47.42
C ILE A 765 5.83 -86.72 -47.65
N ILE A 766 6.62 -87.27 -46.72
CA ILE A 766 7.20 -88.62 -46.85
C ILE A 766 6.11 -89.70 -46.82
N VAL A 767 5.12 -89.58 -45.93
CA VAL A 767 3.98 -90.50 -45.84
C VAL A 767 3.17 -90.50 -47.13
N ALA A 768 2.75 -89.33 -47.60
CA ALA A 768 1.96 -89.18 -48.82
C ALA A 768 2.72 -89.74 -50.04
N THR A 769 3.99 -89.37 -50.19
CA THR A 769 4.88 -89.87 -51.24
C THR A 769 4.94 -91.40 -51.23
N LYS A 770 5.22 -92.00 -50.07
CA LYS A 770 5.37 -93.46 -49.95
C LYS A 770 4.05 -94.18 -50.23
N MET A 771 2.92 -93.69 -49.72
CA MET A 771 1.60 -94.29 -49.97
C MET A 771 1.28 -94.30 -51.46
N THR A 772 1.50 -93.17 -52.15
CA THR A 772 1.28 -93.06 -53.60
C THR A 772 2.17 -93.99 -54.40
N VAL A 773 3.47 -94.05 -54.09
CA VAL A 773 4.41 -94.96 -54.77
C VAL A 773 4.04 -96.42 -54.53
N THR A 774 3.64 -96.78 -53.30
CA THR A 774 3.25 -98.16 -52.96
C THR A 774 2.00 -98.58 -53.72
N GLN A 775 1.01 -97.69 -53.84
CA GLN A 775 -0.18 -97.95 -54.64
C GLN A 775 0.14 -98.02 -56.14
N ALA A 776 0.91 -97.07 -56.68
CA ALA A 776 1.31 -97.07 -58.09
C ALA A 776 2.09 -98.34 -58.49
N GLN A 777 2.92 -98.87 -57.59
CA GLN A 777 3.64 -100.14 -57.79
C GLN A 777 2.74 -101.36 -57.91
N ARG A 778 1.50 -101.33 -57.40
CA ARG A 778 0.54 -102.43 -57.57
C ARG A 778 -0.02 -102.50 -59.00
N TYR A 779 0.00 -101.40 -59.73
CA TYR A 779 -0.56 -101.27 -61.07
C TYR A 779 0.48 -101.28 -62.20
N LEU A 780 1.78 -101.25 -61.86
CA LEU A 780 2.86 -101.35 -62.83
C LEU A 780 3.21 -102.83 -63.09
N PRO A 781 3.43 -103.26 -64.35
CA PRO A 781 3.85 -104.62 -64.65
C PRO A 781 5.19 -104.95 -63.97
N LYS A 782 5.27 -106.18 -63.44
CA LYS A 782 6.41 -106.69 -62.64
C LYS A 782 7.75 -106.58 -63.36
#